data_AF-A0A954E501-F1
#
_entry.id   AF-A0A954E501-F1
#
_cell.length_a   1.000
_cell.length_b   1.000
_cell.length_c   1.000
_cell.angle_alpha   90.00
_cell.angle_beta   90.00
_cell.angle_gamma   90.00
#
_symmetry.space_group_name_H-M   'P 1'
#
loop_
_entity.id
_entity.type
_entity.pdbx_description
1 polymer ?
#
loop_
_entity_poly.entity_id
_entity_poly.type
_entity_poly.pdbx_seq_one_letter_code
_entity_poly.pdbx_strand_id
1 'polypeptide(L)'
;MSPTLPEQLDALLAKLKSSIRRYVLLRGLAMLLTAIVAVFWLSLLADSAWFRLTRLELPRETRLAILIACLALLVIVLFHGIVWQLMVQLKRKALALLLERRFPQLNDRLITVVETAEETESAVAKNERAPLSQTMLDRTIHEACRLMESLRIEEVFNPLPLRRAALLATIAGVSLAATAVASPGTFSHWSNAYVKLADDYWNRVNGLEVFVLAQPGDRIRPFENRVCKHASGSDLTILVTTMDGKLTPAQVLLNYRGQGDTRGRALMTPAGEGKFRHTIGNLMENLEFTITGGDFTTAQPYHIVATPEPGIETLVAECNYPAYTGWNDPGHGEERLRRIVSSELTVPMETELDLQAKSTKPLAGARIIARDFELQIWRDSQQGSVTSMYRQLDERGLPTMQVPIQPTSEDLISADGLQLKLPLRITSSGRQSENSTPELPPPSGEMSRVSIHESETLRIYLEDLDGIINLEPVRVELHGRPDESPVVQTRLAGIGKAITRKAIMPFQGVVTDDYGLDQLNFEYRVGTEAELRQQTITRQPGGTQRFVMEKSESQPLEKFDVLPLELKVDDVLLIGLVARDADNLNGPHVSRGEIYRMKIVSEEALLSLLYQDELNLRRRFEQVIEEITRSRDDLQQALPGTEEQPTPRISEAVQRSLNTIQKDSIETDAIRAAFESIHEEIINNRIDTPQIRNRLEGKIIQPLRATLENEFQLAEEHLRLLDFSLRRAQATSITPEQCIANLDALLSSLAQILLEMRKLESFQEVIELLKGIIEEEKGLKQKTEEERKKKLIDLLN
;
A
#
# COMPACT_ATOMS: atom_id res chain seq x y z
N MET A 1 28.95 16.08 -117.85
CA MET A 1 27.58 15.57 -117.61
C MET A 1 26.89 16.61 -116.75
N SER A 2 26.07 17.45 -117.39
CA SER A 2 25.16 18.36 -116.71
C SER A 2 24.06 17.53 -116.02
N PRO A 3 23.76 17.77 -114.73
CA PRO A 3 22.73 17.02 -114.02
C PRO A 3 21.37 17.24 -114.69
N THR A 4 20.55 16.18 -114.70
CA THR A 4 19.20 16.26 -115.23
C THR A 4 18.34 17.14 -114.33
N LEU A 5 17.40 17.80 -114.98
CA LEU A 5 16.59 18.88 -114.47
C LEU A 5 15.76 18.55 -113.18
N PRO A 6 15.32 17.30 -112.90
CA PRO A 6 14.69 16.93 -111.63
C PRO A 6 15.64 17.01 -110.42
N GLU A 7 16.94 16.73 -110.60
CA GLU A 7 17.89 16.62 -109.49
C GLU A 7 18.17 17.98 -108.82
N GLN A 8 18.23 19.06 -109.59
CA GLN A 8 18.47 20.41 -109.05
C GLN A 8 17.26 20.94 -108.27
N LEU A 9 16.04 20.65 -108.74
CA LEU A 9 14.80 21.01 -108.06
C LEU A 9 14.64 20.20 -106.77
N ASP A 10 14.86 18.89 -106.81
CA ASP A 10 14.82 18.03 -105.62
C ASP A 10 15.92 18.42 -104.61
N ALA A 11 17.13 18.79 -105.06
CA ALA A 11 18.19 19.25 -104.17
C ALA A 11 17.83 20.55 -103.44
N LEU A 12 17.20 21.51 -104.12
CA LEU A 12 16.78 22.77 -103.50
C LEU A 12 15.57 22.60 -102.58
N LEU A 13 14.58 21.80 -102.97
CA LEU A 13 13.44 21.45 -102.11
C LEU A 13 13.90 20.64 -100.88
N ALA A 14 14.89 19.74 -101.04
CA ALA A 14 15.51 19.03 -99.93
C ALA A 14 16.31 19.96 -99.01
N LYS A 15 17.06 20.94 -99.55
CA LYS A 15 17.79 21.96 -98.78
C LYS A 15 16.82 22.84 -97.98
N LEU A 16 15.72 23.28 -98.57
CA LEU A 16 14.66 24.04 -97.89
C LEU A 16 13.99 23.20 -96.79
N LYS A 17 13.64 21.94 -97.08
CA LYS A 17 13.05 21.00 -96.11
C LYS A 17 13.97 20.76 -94.91
N SER A 18 15.27 20.60 -95.15
CA SER A 18 16.28 20.48 -94.09
C SER A 18 16.39 21.77 -93.26
N SER A 19 16.43 22.95 -93.91
CA SER A 19 16.51 24.24 -93.20
C SER A 19 15.25 24.54 -92.36
N ILE A 20 14.05 24.22 -92.84
CA ILE A 20 12.80 24.32 -92.07
C ILE A 20 12.84 23.39 -90.85
N ARG A 21 13.26 22.13 -91.04
CA ARG A 21 13.39 21.17 -89.93
C ARG A 21 14.42 21.60 -88.90
N ARG A 22 15.58 22.13 -89.33
CA ARG A 22 16.61 22.67 -88.42
C ARG A 22 16.12 23.88 -87.64
N TYR A 23 15.40 24.80 -88.29
CA TYR A 23 14.81 25.96 -87.62
C TYR A 23 13.78 25.55 -86.54
N VAL A 24 12.89 24.62 -86.87
CA VAL A 24 11.89 24.07 -85.93
C VAL A 24 12.58 23.35 -84.77
N LEU A 25 13.61 22.53 -85.06
CA LEU A 25 14.36 21.81 -84.03
C LEU A 25 15.11 22.77 -83.09
N LEU A 26 15.80 23.78 -83.61
CA LEU A 26 16.52 24.77 -82.79
C LEU A 26 15.56 25.60 -81.92
N ARG A 27 14.41 26.01 -82.48
CA ARG A 27 13.39 26.73 -81.72
C ARG A 27 12.76 25.85 -80.65
N GLY A 28 12.40 24.61 -80.99
CA GLY A 28 11.83 23.65 -80.06
C GLY A 28 12.81 23.28 -78.94
N LEU A 29 14.09 23.10 -79.25
CA LEU A 29 15.15 22.85 -78.27
C LEU A 29 15.35 24.03 -77.32
N ALA A 30 15.34 25.27 -77.83
CA ALA A 30 15.45 26.47 -77.01
C ALA A 30 14.24 26.63 -76.06
N MET A 31 13.02 26.34 -76.54
CA MET A 31 11.81 26.33 -75.71
C MET A 31 11.85 25.22 -74.65
N LEU A 32 12.33 24.02 -75.02
CA LEU A 32 12.50 22.91 -74.09
C LEU A 32 13.49 23.26 -72.97
N LEU A 33 14.66 23.80 -73.31
CA LEU A 33 15.65 24.26 -72.32
C LEU A 33 15.08 25.31 -71.39
N THR A 34 14.34 26.29 -71.93
CA THR A 34 13.68 27.32 -71.12
C THR A 34 12.64 26.69 -70.17
N ALA A 35 11.85 25.72 -70.65
CA ALA A 35 10.86 25.02 -69.84
C ALA A 35 11.50 24.18 -68.71
N ILE A 36 12.61 23.50 -68.98
CA ILE A 36 13.36 22.73 -67.96
C ILE A 36 13.83 23.66 -66.83
N VAL A 37 14.42 24.80 -67.19
CA VAL A 37 14.88 25.78 -66.19
C VAL A 37 13.72 26.42 -65.44
N ALA A 38 12.60 26.72 -66.13
CA ALA A 38 11.41 27.25 -65.49
C ALA A 38 10.80 26.26 -64.47
N VAL A 39 10.76 24.96 -64.81
CA VAL A 39 10.32 23.89 -63.90
C VAL A 39 11.22 23.81 -62.66
N PHE A 40 12.55 23.89 -62.83
CA PHE A 40 13.49 23.91 -61.72
C PHE A 40 13.20 25.07 -60.76
N TRP A 41 13.02 26.29 -61.29
CA TRP A 41 12.74 27.46 -60.47
C TRP A 41 11.37 27.43 -59.80
N LEU A 42 10.33 26.98 -60.50
CA LEU A 42 8.98 26.87 -59.95
C LEU A 42 8.91 25.83 -58.82
N SER A 43 9.54 24.67 -59.02
CA SER A 43 9.60 23.62 -57.97
C SER A 43 10.41 24.08 -56.76
N LEU A 44 11.56 24.72 -56.96
CA LEU A 44 12.38 25.26 -55.88
C LEU A 44 11.71 26.41 -55.13
N LEU A 45 10.99 27.28 -55.84
CA LEU A 45 10.22 28.36 -55.21
C LEU A 45 9.07 27.78 -54.38
N ALA A 46 8.33 26.81 -54.92
CA ALA A 46 7.25 26.14 -54.18
C ALA A 46 7.76 25.47 -52.90
N ASP A 47 8.88 24.75 -52.98
CA ASP A 47 9.50 24.08 -51.83
C ASP A 47 10.04 25.07 -50.79
N SER A 48 10.82 26.07 -51.21
CA SER A 48 11.38 27.07 -50.29
C SER A 48 10.33 28.01 -49.68
N ALA A 49 9.22 28.27 -50.37
CA ALA A 49 8.08 29.02 -49.83
C ALA A 49 7.33 28.18 -48.79
N TRP A 50 7.10 26.90 -49.08
CA TRP A 50 6.46 25.97 -48.15
C TRP A 50 7.29 25.79 -46.87
N PHE A 51 8.60 25.58 -46.99
CA PHE A 51 9.50 25.45 -45.86
C PHE A 51 9.55 26.75 -45.03
N ARG A 52 9.57 27.93 -45.65
CA ARG A 52 9.52 29.19 -44.90
C ARG A 52 8.22 29.41 -44.15
N LEU A 53 7.10 28.94 -44.69
CA LEU A 53 5.78 29.11 -44.07
C LEU A 53 5.54 28.09 -42.95
N THR A 54 5.88 26.83 -43.16
CA THR A 54 5.51 25.72 -42.27
C THR A 54 6.68 25.17 -41.45
N ARG A 55 7.93 25.47 -41.84
CA ARG A 55 9.16 24.83 -41.33
C ARG A 55 9.15 23.31 -41.43
N LEU A 56 8.29 22.77 -42.29
CA LEU A 56 8.15 21.36 -42.58
C LEU A 56 8.49 21.11 -44.04
N GLU A 57 8.91 19.88 -44.31
CA GLU A 57 9.31 19.43 -45.64
C GLU A 57 8.07 19.03 -46.44
N LEU A 58 8.07 19.27 -47.75
CA LEU A 58 6.99 18.81 -48.62
C LEU A 58 6.85 17.27 -48.53
N PRO A 59 5.64 16.75 -48.25
CA PRO A 59 5.39 15.32 -48.24
C PRO A 59 5.88 14.64 -49.53
N ARG A 60 6.30 13.37 -49.41
CA ARG A 60 6.81 12.60 -50.56
C ARG A 60 5.81 12.55 -51.72
N GLU A 61 4.53 12.37 -51.40
CA GLU A 61 3.45 12.29 -52.39
C GLU A 61 3.25 13.61 -53.14
N THR A 62 3.33 14.76 -52.45
CA THR A 62 3.17 16.06 -53.10
C THR A 62 4.37 16.38 -53.99
N ARG A 63 5.60 16.04 -53.56
CA ARG A 63 6.80 16.17 -54.37
C ARG A 63 6.72 15.31 -55.64
N LEU A 64 6.26 14.08 -55.52
CA LEU A 64 6.07 13.16 -56.65
C LEU A 64 4.99 13.69 -57.62
N ALA A 65 3.87 14.19 -57.10
CA ALA A 65 2.83 14.80 -57.92
C ALA A 65 3.34 16.04 -58.68
N ILE A 66 4.11 16.92 -58.02
CA ILE A 66 4.77 18.07 -58.66
C ILE A 66 5.72 17.58 -59.76
N LEU A 67 6.52 16.55 -59.49
CA LEU A 67 7.46 16.00 -60.47
C LEU A 67 6.75 15.41 -61.69
N ILE A 68 5.66 14.65 -61.49
CA ILE A 68 4.84 14.11 -62.59
C ILE A 68 4.22 15.25 -63.40
N ALA A 69 3.67 16.27 -62.74
CA ALA A 69 3.08 17.43 -63.42
C ALA A 69 4.13 18.19 -64.26
N CYS A 70 5.34 18.37 -63.71
CA CYS A 70 6.45 18.99 -64.40
C CYS A 70 6.96 18.13 -65.58
N LEU A 71 7.03 16.81 -65.42
CA LEU A 71 7.41 15.89 -66.50
C LEU A 71 6.36 15.90 -67.62
N ALA A 72 5.07 15.88 -67.27
CA ALA A 72 3.98 15.98 -68.24
C ALA A 72 4.04 17.30 -69.03
N LEU A 73 4.31 18.43 -68.35
CA LEU A 73 4.52 19.72 -68.99
C LEU A 73 5.69 19.67 -69.99
N LEU A 74 6.82 19.08 -69.60
CA LEU A 74 7.98 18.92 -70.48
C LEU A 74 7.68 18.03 -71.70
N VAL A 75 6.95 16.93 -71.50
CA VAL A 75 6.50 16.05 -72.58
C VAL A 75 5.54 16.78 -73.53
N ILE A 76 4.61 17.58 -73.02
CA ILE A 76 3.70 18.40 -73.83
C ILE A 76 4.48 19.41 -74.66
N VAL A 77 5.43 20.14 -74.05
CA VAL A 77 6.28 21.12 -74.75
C VAL A 77 7.15 20.44 -75.81
N LEU A 78 7.73 19.27 -75.50
CA LEU A 78 8.51 18.48 -76.45
C LEU A 78 7.66 17.98 -77.62
N PHE A 79 6.47 17.45 -77.31
CA PHE A 79 5.55 16.90 -78.31
C PHE A 79 5.03 17.98 -79.24
N HIS A 80 4.49 19.09 -78.71
CA HIS A 80 3.98 20.19 -79.53
C HIS A 80 5.09 21.01 -80.20
N GLY A 81 6.23 21.19 -79.54
CA GLY A 81 7.32 22.04 -80.03
C GLY A 81 8.24 21.36 -81.05
N ILE A 82 8.44 20.04 -80.93
CA ILE A 82 9.38 19.28 -81.76
C ILE A 82 8.64 18.18 -82.52
N VAL A 83 8.11 17.16 -81.82
CA VAL A 83 7.66 15.90 -82.44
C VAL A 83 6.52 16.11 -83.43
N TRP A 84 5.45 16.79 -83.01
CA TRP A 84 4.28 17.08 -83.84
C TRP A 84 4.66 17.88 -85.08
N GLN A 85 5.50 18.91 -84.92
CA GLN A 85 5.93 19.77 -86.03
C GLN A 85 6.88 19.07 -87.00
N LEU A 86 7.70 18.13 -86.52
CA LEU A 86 8.59 17.33 -87.37
C LEU A 86 7.85 16.21 -88.12
N MET A 87 6.73 15.72 -87.59
CA MET A 87 5.89 14.70 -88.24
C MET A 87 4.98 15.28 -89.35
N VAL A 88 4.83 16.60 -89.45
CA VAL A 88 4.07 17.22 -90.55
C VAL A 88 4.71 16.88 -91.90
N GLN A 89 3.95 16.20 -92.77
CA GLN A 89 4.40 15.87 -94.12
C GLN A 89 4.46 17.14 -94.99
N LEU A 90 5.68 17.61 -95.26
CA LEU A 90 5.93 18.71 -96.20
C LEU A 90 5.86 18.17 -97.63
N LYS A 91 4.64 18.18 -98.22
CA LYS A 91 4.40 17.81 -99.62
C LYS A 91 5.11 18.79 -100.57
N ARG A 92 5.64 18.29 -101.70
CA ARG A 92 6.40 19.08 -102.68
C ARG A 92 5.60 20.30 -103.18
N LYS A 93 4.32 20.10 -103.51
CA LYS A 93 3.38 21.18 -103.89
C LYS A 93 3.25 22.30 -102.85
N ALA A 94 3.21 21.97 -101.55
CA ALA A 94 3.09 22.98 -100.49
C ALA A 94 4.36 23.81 -100.30
N LEU A 95 5.54 23.20 -100.52
CA LEU A 95 6.83 23.91 -100.49
C LEU A 95 7.00 24.85 -101.70
N ALA A 96 6.55 24.42 -102.88
CA ALA A 96 6.54 25.25 -104.08
C ALA A 96 5.62 26.47 -103.90
N LEU A 97 4.40 26.27 -103.39
CA LEU A 97 3.45 27.34 -103.05
C LEU A 97 3.99 28.33 -102.01
N LEU A 98 4.75 27.84 -101.02
CA LEU A 98 5.34 28.69 -99.99
C LEU A 98 6.46 29.57 -100.57
N LEU A 99 7.26 29.03 -101.49
CA LEU A 99 8.27 29.80 -102.22
C LEU A 99 7.62 30.87 -103.11
N GLU A 100 6.59 30.53 -103.88
CA GLU A 100 5.89 31.45 -104.78
C GLU A 100 5.18 32.57 -104.01
N ARG A 101 4.53 32.26 -102.88
CA ARG A 101 3.88 33.26 -102.03
C ARG A 101 4.87 34.26 -101.42
N ARG A 102 6.14 33.86 -101.24
CA ARG A 102 7.20 34.72 -100.69
C ARG A 102 7.96 35.48 -101.77
N PHE A 103 8.10 34.88 -102.95
CA PHE A 103 8.76 35.46 -104.12
C PHE A 103 7.77 35.52 -105.30
N PRO A 104 7.00 36.63 -105.41
CA PRO A 104 6.01 36.80 -106.49
C PRO A 104 6.61 36.74 -107.91
N GLN A 105 7.94 36.87 -108.02
CA GLN A 105 8.70 36.82 -109.27
C GLN A 105 8.59 35.49 -110.02
N LEU A 106 8.10 34.43 -109.36
CA LEU A 106 7.97 33.08 -109.93
C LEU A 106 6.67 32.85 -110.73
N ASN A 107 5.64 33.71 -110.61
CA ASN A 107 4.41 33.73 -111.42
C ASN A 107 3.81 32.34 -111.79
N ASP A 108 3.47 31.50 -110.80
CA ASP A 108 2.89 30.15 -110.94
C ASP A 108 3.71 29.13 -111.75
N ARG A 109 4.98 29.44 -112.06
CA ARG A 109 5.84 28.56 -112.86
C ARG A 109 6.37 27.39 -112.05
N LEU A 110 6.66 27.57 -110.76
CA LEU A 110 7.27 26.55 -109.91
C LEU A 110 6.24 25.48 -109.51
N ILE A 111 5.00 25.89 -109.22
CA ILE A 111 3.90 24.96 -108.96
C ILE A 111 3.57 24.13 -110.22
N THR A 112 3.56 24.76 -111.39
CA THR A 112 3.30 24.07 -112.67
C THR A 112 4.38 23.02 -112.96
N VAL A 113 5.65 23.31 -112.67
CA VAL A 113 6.77 22.36 -112.82
C VAL A 113 6.68 21.20 -111.81
N VAL A 114 6.26 21.46 -110.57
CA VAL A 114 6.13 20.41 -109.55
C VAL A 114 4.90 19.52 -109.80
N GLU A 115 3.76 20.08 -110.19
CA GLU A 115 2.56 19.31 -110.56
C GLU A 115 2.82 18.42 -111.77
N THR A 116 3.50 18.95 -112.79
CA THR A 116 3.87 18.17 -113.97
C THR A 116 4.91 17.10 -113.66
N ALA A 117 5.86 17.34 -112.75
CA ALA A 117 6.80 16.31 -112.28
C ALA A 117 6.11 15.19 -111.46
N GLU A 118 5.20 15.52 -110.54
CA GLU A 118 4.40 14.54 -109.79
C GLU A 118 3.47 13.74 -110.71
N GLU A 119 2.89 14.39 -111.73
CA GLU A 119 2.12 13.71 -112.78
C GLU A 119 2.99 12.83 -113.67
N THR A 120 4.26 13.19 -113.93
CA THR A 120 5.16 12.37 -114.76
C THR A 120 5.63 11.12 -114.00
N GLU A 121 5.87 11.21 -112.68
CA GLU A 121 6.12 10.05 -111.80
C GLU A 121 4.88 9.13 -111.70
N SER A 122 3.66 9.70 -111.70
CA SER A 122 2.40 8.95 -111.62
C SER A 122 1.91 8.41 -112.99
N ALA A 123 2.31 9.05 -114.10
CA ALA A 123 1.87 8.71 -115.47
C ALA A 123 2.71 7.62 -116.15
N VAL A 124 3.73 7.05 -115.49
CA VAL A 124 4.39 5.80 -115.94
C VAL A 124 3.38 4.64 -116.10
N ALA A 125 2.16 4.77 -115.56
CA ALA A 125 1.10 3.78 -115.69
C ALA A 125 0.08 4.01 -116.84
N LYS A 126 0.01 5.18 -117.50
CA LYS A 126 -0.92 5.37 -118.65
C LYS A 126 -0.35 6.32 -119.71
N ASN A 127 -0.02 5.72 -120.83
CA ASN A 127 0.60 6.32 -122.01
C ASN A 127 -0.47 7.08 -122.83
N GLU A 128 -0.41 8.42 -122.85
CA GLU A 128 -0.88 9.30 -123.93
C GLU A 128 -0.70 10.78 -123.51
N ARG A 129 0.33 11.46 -124.00
CA ARG A 129 0.43 12.94 -123.97
C ARG A 129 0.89 13.47 -125.33
N ALA A 130 0.23 14.53 -125.82
CA ALA A 130 0.42 15.12 -127.14
C ALA A 130 1.73 15.93 -127.28
N PRO A 131 2.38 15.95 -128.46
CA PRO A 131 3.73 16.52 -128.66
C PRO A 131 3.84 18.05 -128.55
N LEU A 132 2.72 18.80 -128.52
CA LEU A 132 2.75 20.27 -128.46
C LEU A 132 2.96 20.82 -127.03
N SER A 133 2.63 20.05 -125.98
CA SER A 133 2.77 20.52 -124.60
C SER A 133 4.21 20.43 -124.08
N GLN A 134 5.03 19.50 -124.60
CA GLN A 134 6.40 19.29 -124.16
C GLN A 134 7.32 20.50 -124.42
N THR A 135 7.20 21.15 -125.57
CA THR A 135 8.09 22.29 -125.92
C THR A 135 7.78 23.57 -125.12
N MET A 136 6.51 23.80 -124.74
CA MET A 136 6.16 24.91 -123.84
C MET A 136 6.53 24.61 -122.39
N LEU A 137 6.44 23.33 -121.98
CA LEU A 137 6.91 22.86 -120.67
C LEU A 137 8.42 23.07 -120.54
N ASP A 138 9.22 22.60 -121.51
CA ASP A 138 10.69 22.73 -121.47
C ASP A 138 11.15 24.19 -121.35
N ARG A 139 10.45 25.11 -122.03
CA ARG A 139 10.74 26.56 -121.94
C ARG A 139 10.38 27.15 -120.58
N THR A 140 9.22 26.78 -120.03
CA THR A 140 8.76 27.20 -118.69
C THR A 140 9.69 26.69 -117.60
N ILE A 141 10.18 25.47 -117.78
CA ILE A 141 11.11 24.83 -116.87
C ILE A 141 12.49 25.52 -116.91
N HIS A 142 13.03 25.82 -118.10
CA HIS A 142 14.32 26.53 -118.22
C HIS A 142 14.28 27.94 -117.62
N GLU A 143 13.17 28.68 -117.80
CA GLU A 143 12.99 30.00 -117.18
C GLU A 143 12.84 29.93 -115.66
N ALA A 144 12.16 28.91 -115.12
CA ALA A 144 12.07 28.68 -113.69
C ALA A 144 13.45 28.44 -113.06
N CYS A 145 14.31 27.62 -113.69
CA CYS A 145 15.67 27.36 -113.22
C CYS A 145 16.56 28.61 -113.17
N ARG A 146 16.48 29.48 -114.20
CA ARG A 146 17.27 30.72 -114.24
C ARG A 146 16.87 31.71 -113.14
N LEU A 147 15.58 31.77 -112.81
CA LEU A 147 15.08 32.59 -111.70
C LEU A 147 15.47 31.97 -110.35
N MET A 148 15.51 30.63 -110.25
CA MET A 148 15.88 29.90 -109.03
C MET A 148 17.34 30.13 -108.59
N GLU A 149 18.30 30.30 -109.51
CA GLU A 149 19.71 30.56 -109.17
C GLU A 149 19.93 31.90 -108.45
N SER A 150 18.99 32.84 -108.58
CA SER A 150 19.07 34.18 -107.96
C SER A 150 18.39 34.29 -106.59
N LEU A 151 17.70 33.24 -106.13
CA LEU A 151 16.90 33.28 -104.91
C LEU A 151 17.73 32.99 -103.65
N ARG A 152 17.69 33.91 -102.69
CA ARG A 152 18.26 33.71 -101.35
C ARG A 152 17.23 33.04 -100.45
N ILE A 153 17.44 31.75 -100.20
CA ILE A 153 16.55 30.90 -99.39
C ILE A 153 16.43 31.41 -97.93
N GLU A 154 17.40 32.20 -97.44
CA GLU A 154 17.38 32.75 -96.09
C GLU A 154 16.22 33.74 -95.84
N GLU A 155 15.73 34.45 -96.85
CA GLU A 155 14.68 35.48 -96.71
C GLU A 155 13.28 34.89 -96.46
N VAL A 156 13.12 33.58 -96.63
CA VAL A 156 11.87 32.86 -96.32
C VAL A 156 11.67 32.69 -94.81
N PHE A 157 12.76 32.74 -94.03
CA PHE A 157 12.73 32.50 -92.59
C PHE A 157 12.65 33.80 -91.80
N ASN A 158 11.62 33.94 -90.96
CA ASN A 158 11.56 35.02 -89.98
C ASN A 158 12.45 34.68 -88.76
N PRO A 159 13.54 35.42 -88.47
CA PRO A 159 14.45 35.08 -87.37
C PRO A 159 13.92 35.51 -85.99
N LEU A 160 12.90 36.39 -85.94
CA LEU A 160 12.40 36.98 -84.69
C LEU A 160 11.94 35.94 -83.65
N PRO A 161 11.10 34.94 -83.98
CA PRO A 161 10.65 33.95 -83.00
C PRO A 161 11.79 33.09 -82.45
N LEU A 162 12.77 32.73 -83.30
CA LEU A 162 13.94 31.97 -82.89
C LEU A 162 14.87 32.81 -81.99
N ARG A 163 15.10 34.08 -82.31
CA ARG A 163 15.91 34.99 -81.47
C ARG A 163 15.31 35.21 -80.10
N ARG A 164 13.98 35.36 -79.99
CA ARG A 164 13.29 35.46 -78.69
C ARG A 164 13.42 34.19 -77.87
N ALA A 165 13.22 33.02 -78.49
CA ALA A 165 13.39 31.74 -77.80
C ALA A 165 14.85 31.51 -77.36
N ALA A 166 15.83 31.86 -78.20
CA ALA A 166 17.25 31.78 -77.87
C ALA A 166 17.62 32.76 -76.73
N LEU A 167 17.12 33.99 -76.75
CA LEU A 167 17.36 34.98 -75.70
C LEU A 167 16.80 34.51 -74.35
N LEU A 168 15.57 33.98 -74.34
CA LEU A 168 14.99 33.39 -73.13
C LEU A 168 15.81 32.19 -72.61
N ALA A 169 16.26 31.30 -73.51
CA ALA A 169 17.10 30.19 -73.14
C ALA A 169 18.45 30.64 -72.57
N THR A 170 19.06 31.70 -73.13
CA THR A 170 20.31 32.26 -72.59
C THR A 170 20.13 32.90 -71.22
N ILE A 171 19.04 33.65 -71.00
CA ILE A 171 18.72 34.24 -69.69
C ILE A 171 18.50 33.12 -68.66
N ALA A 172 17.73 32.10 -69.03
CA ALA A 172 17.48 30.94 -68.19
C ALA A 172 18.79 30.19 -67.84
N GLY A 173 19.66 29.97 -68.82
CA GLY A 173 20.97 29.34 -68.61
C GLY A 173 21.88 30.16 -67.69
N VAL A 174 21.94 31.48 -67.86
CA VAL A 174 22.73 32.38 -66.99
C VAL A 174 22.19 32.35 -65.56
N SER A 175 20.87 32.34 -65.38
CA SER A 175 20.24 32.24 -64.06
C SER A 175 20.60 30.94 -63.33
N LEU A 176 20.61 29.80 -64.05
CA LEU A 176 21.03 28.52 -63.49
C LEU A 176 22.53 28.48 -63.17
N ALA A 177 23.38 29.04 -64.03
CA ALA A 177 24.83 29.10 -63.79
C ALA A 177 25.18 30.02 -62.60
N ALA A 178 24.51 31.17 -62.49
CA ALA A 178 24.71 32.11 -61.39
C ALA A 178 24.35 31.49 -60.03
N THR A 179 23.27 30.71 -59.96
CA THR A 179 22.88 30.00 -58.73
C THR A 179 23.81 28.85 -58.37
N ALA A 180 24.27 28.08 -59.36
CA ALA A 180 25.23 27.02 -59.12
C ALA A 180 26.53 27.54 -58.48
N VAL A 181 26.95 28.77 -58.83
CA VAL A 181 28.12 29.43 -58.24
C VAL A 181 27.80 30.07 -56.88
N ALA A 182 26.68 30.78 -56.77
CA ALA A 182 26.33 31.51 -55.55
C ALA A 182 25.98 30.59 -54.37
N SER A 183 25.39 29.43 -54.64
CA SER A 183 24.94 28.50 -53.60
C SER A 183 25.13 27.04 -54.04
N PRO A 184 26.35 26.47 -53.89
CA PRO A 184 26.67 25.10 -54.31
C PRO A 184 25.72 24.03 -53.74
N GLY A 185 25.14 24.28 -52.56
CA GLY A 185 24.19 23.37 -51.90
C GLY A 185 22.78 23.35 -52.49
N THR A 186 22.37 24.34 -53.28
CA THR A 186 21.00 24.46 -53.80
C THR A 186 20.68 23.38 -54.83
N PHE A 187 21.65 23.02 -55.67
CA PHE A 187 21.47 21.95 -56.65
C PHE A 187 21.39 20.57 -55.97
N SER A 188 22.25 20.31 -54.98
CA SER A 188 22.17 19.07 -54.18
C SER A 188 20.88 18.97 -53.38
N HIS A 189 20.39 20.09 -52.86
CA HIS A 189 19.10 20.16 -52.17
C HIS A 189 17.94 19.81 -53.11
N TRP A 190 17.84 20.48 -54.27
CA TRP A 190 16.81 20.17 -55.27
C TRP A 190 16.89 18.73 -55.79
N SER A 191 18.11 18.22 -56.03
CA SER A 191 18.31 16.83 -56.45
C SER A 191 17.88 15.83 -55.37
N ASN A 192 18.24 16.05 -54.11
CA ASN A 192 17.81 15.18 -53.02
C ASN A 192 16.28 15.27 -52.81
N ALA A 193 15.71 16.47 -52.96
CA ALA A 193 14.27 16.72 -52.80
C ALA A 193 13.42 16.04 -53.89
N TYR A 194 13.75 16.25 -55.17
CA TYR A 194 12.90 15.86 -56.28
C TYR A 194 13.41 14.65 -57.06
N VAL A 195 14.73 14.46 -57.20
CA VAL A 195 15.28 13.32 -57.96
C VAL A 195 15.42 12.08 -57.09
N LYS A 196 15.97 12.21 -55.88
CA LYS A 196 16.14 11.08 -54.95
C LYS A 196 14.91 10.83 -54.07
N LEU A 197 13.97 11.78 -53.99
CA LEU A 197 12.86 11.77 -53.04
C LEU A 197 13.33 11.40 -51.61
N ALA A 198 14.46 11.95 -51.18
CA ALA A 198 14.97 11.72 -49.83
C ALA A 198 13.97 12.28 -48.81
N ASP A 199 13.75 11.58 -47.71
CA ASP A 199 12.80 11.98 -46.67
C ASP A 199 13.35 13.14 -45.81
N ASP A 200 14.67 13.21 -45.60
CA ASP A 200 15.38 14.32 -44.95
C ASP A 200 16.32 15.03 -45.96
N TYR A 201 15.80 16.03 -46.68
CA TYR A 201 16.58 16.74 -47.72
C TYR A 201 16.93 18.18 -47.34
N TRP A 202 16.32 18.71 -46.27
CA TRP A 202 16.74 19.95 -45.64
C TRP A 202 17.83 19.67 -44.59
N ASN A 203 19.06 20.14 -44.84
CA ASN A 203 20.10 20.08 -43.80
C ASN A 203 19.87 21.20 -42.77
N ARG A 204 19.09 20.88 -41.74
CA ARG A 204 18.77 21.83 -40.66
C ARG A 204 20.01 22.21 -39.87
N VAL A 205 20.12 23.48 -39.50
CA VAL A 205 21.19 24.02 -38.66
C VAL A 205 21.00 23.54 -37.22
N ASN A 206 19.75 23.42 -36.78
CA ASN A 206 19.39 23.01 -35.43
C ASN A 206 18.89 21.55 -35.43
N GLY A 207 19.28 20.79 -34.40
CA GLY A 207 18.82 19.41 -34.17
C GLY A 207 18.54 19.22 -32.69
N LEU A 208 17.34 18.72 -32.35
CA LEU A 208 16.88 18.57 -30.98
C LEU A 208 16.44 17.13 -30.73
N GLU A 209 16.91 16.55 -29.63
CA GLU A 209 16.46 15.27 -29.07
C GLU A 209 15.61 15.52 -27.83
N VAL A 210 14.69 14.60 -27.57
CA VAL A 210 13.65 14.75 -26.54
C VAL A 210 13.71 13.57 -25.60
N PHE A 211 13.69 13.87 -24.31
CA PHE A 211 13.70 12.91 -23.22
C PHE A 211 12.64 13.29 -22.19
N VAL A 212 12.17 12.31 -21.42
CA VAL A 212 11.35 12.54 -20.22
C VAL A 212 12.24 12.37 -19.00
N LEU A 213 12.15 13.30 -18.04
CA LEU A 213 12.75 13.13 -16.73
C LEU A 213 11.72 12.48 -15.81
N ALA A 214 11.94 11.21 -15.49
CA ALA A 214 11.10 10.46 -14.57
C ALA A 214 11.59 10.63 -13.13
N GLN A 215 10.66 10.88 -12.22
CA GLN A 215 10.92 10.84 -10.79
C GLN A 215 10.82 9.39 -10.27
N PRO A 216 11.45 9.05 -9.13
CA PRO A 216 12.40 9.87 -8.37
C PRO A 216 13.81 9.94 -9.01
N GLY A 217 14.53 11.04 -8.79
CA GLY A 217 15.95 11.18 -9.13
C GLY A 217 16.28 11.68 -10.55
N ASP A 218 15.35 12.35 -11.24
CA ASP A 218 15.54 12.92 -12.59
C ASP A 218 16.13 11.88 -13.58
N ARG A 219 15.59 10.64 -13.58
CA ARG A 219 16.03 9.57 -14.49
C ARG A 219 15.67 9.93 -15.93
N ILE A 220 16.65 9.94 -16.83
CA ILE A 220 16.45 10.26 -18.24
C ILE A 220 15.86 9.05 -18.94
N ARG A 221 14.62 9.17 -19.43
CA ARG A 221 13.94 8.14 -20.24
C ARG A 221 13.83 8.59 -21.70
N PRO A 222 14.37 7.80 -22.65
CA PRO A 222 14.17 8.07 -24.07
C PRO A 222 12.74 7.73 -24.50
N PHE A 223 12.30 8.30 -25.62
CA PHE A 223 11.06 7.91 -26.26
C PHE A 223 11.26 6.69 -27.15
N GLU A 224 10.45 5.66 -26.97
CA GLU A 224 10.40 4.49 -27.85
C GLU A 224 9.34 4.71 -28.92
N ASN A 225 9.74 4.73 -30.20
CA ASN A 225 8.82 5.03 -31.31
C ASN A 225 7.99 6.31 -31.10
N ARG A 226 8.58 7.33 -30.44
CA ARG A 226 7.94 8.61 -30.06
C ARG A 226 6.79 8.49 -29.04
N VAL A 227 6.66 7.34 -28.39
CA VAL A 227 5.71 7.11 -27.29
C VAL A 227 6.49 6.98 -25.98
N CYS A 228 6.03 7.66 -24.94
CA CYS A 228 6.53 7.44 -23.58
C CYS A 228 5.35 7.30 -22.63
N LYS A 229 5.36 6.25 -21.80
CA LYS A 229 4.38 6.10 -20.72
C LYS A 229 4.89 6.83 -19.49
N HIS A 230 4.02 7.62 -18.88
CA HIS A 230 4.34 8.41 -17.69
C HIS A 230 3.25 8.24 -16.63
N ALA A 231 3.61 8.40 -15.36
CA ALA A 231 2.69 8.29 -14.24
C ALA A 231 1.58 9.34 -14.34
N SER A 232 0.33 8.88 -14.37
CA SER A 232 -0.85 9.74 -14.28
C SER A 232 -0.91 10.41 -12.91
N GLY A 233 -1.25 11.69 -12.86
CA GLY A 233 -1.30 12.48 -11.63
C GLY A 233 0.04 13.08 -11.19
N SER A 234 1.14 12.69 -11.83
CA SER A 234 2.48 13.19 -11.52
C SER A 234 2.91 14.34 -12.44
N ASP A 235 3.92 15.10 -11.99
CA ASP A 235 4.53 16.14 -12.81
C ASP A 235 5.35 15.53 -13.95
N LEU A 236 5.06 15.98 -15.16
CA LEU A 236 5.77 15.57 -16.36
C LEU A 236 6.84 16.61 -16.70
N THR A 237 8.11 16.23 -16.60
CA THR A 237 9.22 17.09 -17.02
C THR A 237 9.80 16.61 -18.35
N ILE A 238 9.68 17.44 -19.39
CA ILE A 238 10.26 17.19 -20.71
C ILE A 238 11.62 17.89 -20.77
N LEU A 239 12.65 17.13 -21.12
CA LEU A 239 14.01 17.61 -21.36
C LEU A 239 14.31 17.52 -22.85
N VAL A 240 14.74 18.63 -23.44
CA VAL A 240 15.17 18.72 -24.82
C VAL A 240 16.65 19.05 -24.86
N THR A 241 17.44 18.21 -25.52
CA THR A 241 18.88 18.40 -25.68
C THR A 241 19.22 18.66 -27.14
N THR A 242 20.29 19.41 -27.39
CA THR A 242 20.75 19.67 -28.74
C THR A 242 21.61 18.49 -29.21
N MET A 243 21.40 18.03 -30.44
CA MET A 243 22.21 16.95 -31.03
C MET A 243 23.66 17.38 -31.21
N ASP A 244 24.58 16.43 -31.06
CA ASP A 244 26.01 16.66 -31.27
C ASP A 244 26.29 17.15 -32.71
N GLY A 245 27.03 18.26 -32.82
CA GLY A 245 27.38 18.88 -34.11
C GLY A 245 26.32 19.81 -34.71
N LYS A 246 25.20 20.08 -34.02
CA LYS A 246 24.17 21.06 -34.42
C LYS A 246 24.21 22.31 -33.56
N LEU A 247 23.72 23.44 -34.10
CA LEU A 247 23.69 24.70 -33.35
C LEU A 247 22.51 24.71 -32.37
N THR A 248 22.76 25.18 -31.14
CA THR A 248 21.73 25.34 -30.11
C THR A 248 20.77 26.49 -30.48
N PRO A 249 19.45 26.27 -30.58
CA PRO A 249 18.50 27.36 -30.77
C PRO A 249 18.51 28.34 -29.59
N ALA A 250 18.23 29.62 -29.85
CA ALA A 250 18.09 30.62 -28.79
C ALA A 250 16.87 30.37 -27.89
N GLN A 251 15.80 29.80 -28.44
CA GLN A 251 14.54 29.53 -27.76
C GLN A 251 13.92 28.26 -28.34
N VAL A 252 13.37 27.43 -27.46
CA VAL A 252 12.63 26.21 -27.80
C VAL A 252 11.21 26.35 -27.29
N LEU A 253 10.27 26.10 -28.19
CA LEU A 253 8.85 26.23 -27.94
C LEU A 253 8.20 24.85 -27.96
N LEU A 254 7.42 24.56 -26.92
CA LEU A 254 6.65 23.35 -26.75
C LEU A 254 5.18 23.66 -27.04
N ASN A 255 4.62 23.04 -28.08
CA ASN A 255 3.19 23.06 -28.33
C ASN A 255 2.62 21.70 -27.92
N TYR A 256 1.69 21.69 -26.97
CA TYR A 256 1.07 20.45 -26.50
C TYR A 256 -0.46 20.52 -26.59
N ARG A 257 -1.06 19.34 -26.76
CA ARG A 257 -2.50 19.13 -26.85
C ARG A 257 -2.85 17.81 -26.16
N GLY A 258 -3.79 17.86 -25.23
CA GLY A 258 -4.39 16.69 -24.59
C GLY A 258 -5.60 16.18 -25.37
N GLN A 259 -6.16 15.06 -24.90
CA GLN A 259 -7.40 14.50 -25.45
C GLN A 259 -8.64 15.36 -25.13
N GLY A 260 -8.67 16.05 -23.99
CA GLY A 260 -9.69 17.03 -23.63
C GLY A 260 -9.44 18.45 -24.16
N ASP A 261 -9.69 19.46 -23.32
CA ASP A 261 -9.53 20.89 -23.67
C ASP A 261 -8.12 21.43 -23.38
N THR A 262 -7.24 20.59 -22.82
CA THR A 262 -5.87 20.97 -22.45
C THR A 262 -5.05 21.25 -23.71
N ARG A 263 -4.87 22.52 -24.07
CA ARG A 263 -3.96 22.95 -25.14
C ARG A 263 -3.11 24.10 -24.66
N GLY A 264 -1.83 24.08 -25.01
CA GLY A 264 -0.92 25.12 -24.60
C GLY A 264 0.27 25.24 -25.52
N ARG A 265 0.86 26.44 -25.46
CA ARG A 265 2.12 26.77 -26.10
C ARG A 265 3.00 27.39 -25.02
N ALA A 266 4.10 26.70 -24.71
CA ALA A 266 5.00 27.09 -23.64
C ALA A 266 6.41 27.32 -24.19
N LEU A 267 7.07 28.36 -23.69
CA LEU A 267 8.49 28.54 -23.92
C LEU A 267 9.25 27.68 -22.90
N MET A 268 10.19 26.86 -23.38
CA MET A 268 11.00 26.01 -22.51
C MET A 268 12.08 26.84 -21.80
N THR A 269 12.38 26.49 -20.55
CA THR A 269 13.41 27.15 -19.74
C THR A 269 14.79 26.55 -20.05
N PRO A 270 15.84 27.35 -20.26
CA PRO A 270 17.20 26.82 -20.44
C PRO A 270 17.69 26.13 -19.16
N ALA A 271 18.26 24.93 -19.30
CA ALA A 271 18.66 24.03 -18.21
C ALA A 271 20.13 23.56 -18.36
N GLY A 272 20.99 24.41 -18.93
CA GLY A 272 22.41 24.15 -19.20
C GLY A 272 22.79 24.39 -20.66
N GLU A 273 24.04 24.11 -21.02
CA GLU A 273 24.53 24.22 -22.41
C GLU A 273 23.73 23.30 -23.33
N GLY A 274 22.95 23.89 -24.24
CA GLY A 274 22.15 23.15 -25.21
C GLY A 274 21.01 22.30 -24.63
N LYS A 275 20.59 22.54 -23.38
CA LYS A 275 19.51 21.82 -22.70
C LYS A 275 18.35 22.75 -22.37
N PHE A 276 17.13 22.30 -22.60
CA PHE A 276 15.90 23.03 -22.32
C PHE A 276 14.93 22.12 -21.56
N ARG A 277 14.32 22.62 -20.48
CA ARG A 277 13.41 21.89 -19.61
C ARG A 277 12.07 22.60 -19.53
N HIS A 278 10.99 21.84 -19.54
CA HIS A 278 9.66 22.35 -19.22
C HIS A 278 8.88 21.30 -18.42
N THR A 279 8.21 21.73 -17.36
CA THR A 279 7.40 20.86 -16.50
C THR A 279 5.93 21.18 -16.69
N ILE A 280 5.16 20.16 -17.03
CA ILE A 280 3.70 20.18 -17.07
C ILE A 280 3.23 19.51 -15.79
N GLY A 281 2.62 20.28 -14.90
CA GLY A 281 2.16 19.76 -13.61
C GLY A 281 0.93 18.86 -13.75
N ASN A 282 0.86 17.83 -12.91
CA ASN A 282 -0.31 16.95 -12.75
C ASN A 282 -0.89 16.42 -14.09
N LEU A 283 -0.14 15.56 -14.78
CA LEU A 283 -0.57 14.99 -16.06
C LEU A 283 -1.70 13.95 -15.85
N MET A 284 -2.94 14.30 -16.21
CA MET A 284 -4.10 13.41 -16.03
C MET A 284 -4.50 12.63 -17.28
N GLU A 285 -4.23 13.18 -18.47
CA GLU A 285 -4.67 12.62 -19.74
C GLU A 285 -3.50 12.41 -20.69
N ASN A 286 -3.72 11.60 -21.72
CA ASN A 286 -2.77 11.43 -22.81
C ASN A 286 -2.50 12.77 -23.50
N LEU A 287 -1.23 13.04 -23.77
CA LEU A 287 -0.75 14.32 -24.29
C LEU A 287 0.08 14.11 -25.54
N GLU A 288 -0.24 14.83 -26.60
CA GLU A 288 0.57 14.93 -27.80
C GLU A 288 1.29 16.28 -27.84
N PHE A 289 2.57 16.29 -28.19
CA PHE A 289 3.33 17.54 -28.26
C PHE A 289 4.30 17.59 -29.43
N THR A 290 4.56 18.81 -29.88
CA THR A 290 5.54 19.14 -30.90
C THR A 290 6.48 20.20 -30.38
N ILE A 291 7.74 20.15 -30.83
CA ILE A 291 8.76 21.09 -30.43
C ILE A 291 9.17 21.90 -31.64
N THR A 292 9.37 23.20 -31.45
CA THR A 292 9.88 24.12 -32.47
C THR A 292 11.04 24.93 -31.89
N GLY A 293 12.20 24.88 -32.52
CA GLY A 293 13.39 25.63 -32.11
C GLY A 293 14.24 26.00 -33.32
N GLY A 294 14.41 27.31 -33.58
CA GLY A 294 15.13 27.77 -34.77
C GLY A 294 14.48 27.26 -36.07
N ASP A 295 15.24 26.56 -36.90
CA ASP A 295 14.76 25.91 -38.13
C ASP A 295 14.28 24.46 -37.93
N PHE A 296 14.32 23.96 -36.70
CA PHE A 296 13.84 22.63 -36.35
C PHE A 296 12.38 22.66 -35.89
N THR A 297 11.53 21.85 -36.54
CA THR A 297 10.18 21.53 -36.10
C THR A 297 9.97 20.02 -36.14
N THR A 298 9.35 19.44 -35.11
CA THR A 298 8.97 18.03 -35.10
C THR A 298 7.87 17.76 -36.13
N ALA A 299 8.09 16.82 -37.05
CA ALA A 299 7.15 16.54 -38.14
C ALA A 299 5.89 15.75 -37.70
N GLN A 300 6.04 14.79 -36.79
CA GLN A 300 4.92 14.10 -36.14
C GLN A 300 5.04 14.30 -34.62
N PRO A 301 3.92 14.46 -33.91
CA PRO A 301 3.95 14.69 -32.48
C PRO A 301 4.55 13.51 -31.71
N TYR A 302 5.14 13.82 -30.56
CA TYR A 302 5.43 12.84 -29.51
C TYR A 302 4.17 12.58 -28.72
N HIS A 303 3.96 11.33 -28.31
CA HIS A 303 2.81 10.91 -27.53
C HIS A 303 3.24 10.51 -26.13
N ILE A 304 2.56 11.06 -25.13
CA ILE A 304 2.70 10.69 -23.73
C ILE A 304 1.42 10.01 -23.31
N VAL A 305 1.54 8.77 -22.83
CA VAL A 305 0.40 7.98 -22.36
C VAL A 305 0.37 8.05 -20.85
N ALA A 306 -0.65 8.73 -20.31
CA ALA A 306 -0.88 8.83 -18.87
C ALA A 306 -1.34 7.46 -18.37
N THR A 307 -0.52 6.85 -17.53
CA THR A 307 -0.68 5.47 -17.08
C THR A 307 -0.65 5.48 -15.54
N PRO A 308 -1.61 4.85 -14.83
CA PRO A 308 -1.63 4.90 -13.36
C PRO A 308 -0.33 4.35 -12.74
N GLU A 309 0.06 4.80 -11.56
CA GLU A 309 1.24 4.27 -10.86
C GLU A 309 1.01 2.81 -10.41
N PRO A 310 2.07 1.98 -10.28
CA PRO A 310 1.94 0.66 -9.67
C PRO A 310 1.54 0.78 -8.19
N GLY A 311 0.48 0.08 -7.80
CA GLY A 311 -0.03 0.05 -6.43
C GLY A 311 -0.21 -1.38 -5.94
N ILE A 312 -0.56 -1.52 -4.65
CA ILE A 312 -0.94 -2.80 -4.04
C ILE A 312 -2.48 -2.85 -3.96
N GLU A 313 -3.08 -3.84 -4.63
CA GLU A 313 -4.52 -4.09 -4.64
C GLU A 313 -4.95 -4.81 -3.35
N THR A 314 -4.20 -5.83 -2.95
CA THR A 314 -4.47 -6.62 -1.75
C THR A 314 -3.18 -6.96 -1.04
N LEU A 315 -3.19 -6.85 0.29
CA LEU A 315 -2.09 -7.25 1.15
C LEU A 315 -2.58 -8.34 2.11
N VAL A 316 -1.94 -9.50 2.09
CA VAL A 316 -2.28 -10.66 2.92
C VAL A 316 -1.02 -11.11 3.64
N ALA A 317 -1.11 -11.31 4.95
CA ALA A 317 -0.06 -11.95 5.74
C ALA A 317 -0.49 -13.38 6.07
N GLU A 318 0.34 -14.34 5.70
CA GLU A 318 0.23 -15.72 6.18
C GLU A 318 1.11 -15.86 7.43
N CYS A 319 0.48 -15.87 8.60
CA CYS A 319 1.11 -15.93 9.90
C CYS A 319 1.22 -17.37 10.39
N ASN A 320 2.42 -17.74 10.84
CA ASN A 320 2.71 -18.95 11.59
C ASN A 320 3.10 -18.53 13.02
N TYR A 321 2.16 -18.68 13.95
CA TYR A 321 2.33 -18.21 15.33
C TYR A 321 3.23 -19.16 16.13
N PRO A 322 3.87 -18.68 17.22
CA PRO A 322 4.60 -19.56 18.12
C PRO A 322 3.73 -20.70 18.65
N ALA A 323 4.28 -21.90 18.75
CA ALA A 323 3.54 -23.11 19.13
C ALA A 323 2.85 -23.00 20.49
N TYR A 324 3.44 -22.27 21.45
CA TYR A 324 2.89 -22.10 22.79
C TYR A 324 1.58 -21.30 22.84
N THR A 325 1.31 -20.47 21.82
CA THR A 325 0.08 -19.67 21.74
C THR A 325 -1.17 -20.50 21.45
N GLY A 326 -1.00 -21.69 20.84
CA GLY A 326 -2.11 -22.51 20.35
C GLY A 326 -2.90 -21.90 19.18
N TRP A 327 -2.50 -20.72 18.66
CA TRP A 327 -3.26 -19.99 17.62
C TRP A 327 -3.12 -20.59 16.21
N ASN A 328 -2.28 -21.61 16.05
CA ASN A 328 -2.18 -22.34 14.77
C ASN A 328 -3.32 -23.36 14.59
N ASP A 329 -4.03 -23.71 15.68
CA ASP A 329 -5.14 -24.67 15.64
C ASP A 329 -6.47 -23.98 15.25
N PRO A 330 -7.31 -24.62 14.42
CA PRO A 330 -8.56 -24.02 13.97
C PRO A 330 -9.48 -23.62 15.13
N GLY A 331 -9.95 -22.37 15.12
CA GLY A 331 -10.89 -21.84 16.11
C GLY A 331 -10.24 -21.28 17.39
N HIS A 332 -8.91 -21.28 17.50
CA HIS A 332 -8.18 -20.68 18.61
C HIS A 332 -7.39 -19.46 18.10
N GLY A 333 -7.51 -18.33 18.80
CA GLY A 333 -6.77 -17.10 18.46
C GLY A 333 -7.22 -16.42 17.15
N GLU A 334 -6.26 -15.79 16.48
CA GLU A 334 -6.46 -15.11 15.20
C GLU A 334 -6.21 -16.05 14.00
N GLU A 335 -6.87 -15.81 12.87
CA GLU A 335 -6.65 -16.61 11.66
C GLU A 335 -5.20 -16.52 11.17
N ARG A 336 -4.72 -17.60 10.55
CA ARG A 336 -3.38 -17.66 9.94
C ARG A 336 -3.28 -16.77 8.70
N LEU A 337 -4.31 -16.74 7.86
CA LEU A 337 -4.35 -15.90 6.67
C LEU A 337 -5.08 -14.59 6.98
N ARG A 338 -4.33 -13.51 7.19
CA ARG A 338 -4.88 -12.21 7.56
C ARG A 338 -4.79 -11.23 6.40
N ARG A 339 -5.94 -10.71 5.95
CA ARG A 339 -5.96 -9.58 5.01
C ARG A 339 -5.74 -8.28 5.77
N ILE A 340 -4.69 -7.54 5.40
CA ILE A 340 -4.34 -6.26 6.01
C ILE A 340 -5.16 -5.16 5.32
N VAL A 341 -6.10 -4.56 6.06
CA VAL A 341 -7.00 -3.49 5.54
C VAL A 341 -6.57 -2.11 6.05
N SER A 342 -6.08 -2.01 7.28
CA SER A 342 -5.74 -0.76 7.97
C SER A 342 -4.27 -0.33 7.81
N SER A 343 -3.51 -0.97 6.90
CA SER A 343 -2.05 -0.80 6.76
C SER A 343 -1.24 -1.12 8.01
N GLU A 344 -1.86 -1.72 9.03
CA GLU A 344 -1.25 -2.13 10.29
C GLU A 344 -1.51 -3.62 10.52
N LEU A 345 -0.50 -4.36 10.98
CA LEU A 345 -0.59 -5.75 11.38
C LEU A 345 0.09 -5.96 12.73
N THR A 346 -0.71 -6.34 13.72
CA THR A 346 -0.22 -6.71 15.05
C THR A 346 -0.27 -8.21 15.22
N VAL A 347 0.86 -8.84 15.54
CA VAL A 347 1.00 -10.29 15.78
C VAL A 347 1.84 -10.54 17.04
N PRO A 348 1.74 -11.70 17.69
CA PRO A 348 2.63 -12.06 18.79
C PRO A 348 4.12 -11.99 18.39
N MET A 349 5.01 -11.72 19.35
CA MET A 349 6.46 -11.84 19.11
C MET A 349 6.83 -13.26 18.64
N GLU A 350 7.96 -13.37 17.93
CA GLU A 350 8.45 -14.62 17.36
C GLU A 350 7.55 -15.24 16.27
N THR A 351 6.53 -14.51 15.81
CA THR A 351 5.70 -14.92 14.66
C THR A 351 6.51 -14.87 13.36
N GLU A 352 6.49 -15.98 12.63
CA GLU A 352 6.96 -16.05 11.25
C GLU A 352 5.81 -15.69 10.32
N LEU A 353 6.01 -14.74 9.41
CA LEU A 353 4.95 -14.31 8.50
C LEU A 353 5.43 -14.17 7.06
N ASP A 354 4.59 -14.60 6.12
CA ASP A 354 4.81 -14.41 4.68
C ASP A 354 3.85 -13.33 4.18
N LEU A 355 4.40 -12.14 3.94
CA LEU A 355 3.63 -10.99 3.48
C LEU A 355 3.50 -11.04 1.96
N GLN A 356 2.28 -11.26 1.48
CA GLN A 356 1.93 -11.39 0.08
C GLN A 356 1.16 -10.14 -0.37
N ALA A 357 1.76 -9.37 -1.27
CA ALA A 357 1.17 -8.19 -1.89
C ALA A 357 0.81 -8.50 -3.34
N LYS A 358 -0.44 -8.25 -3.73
CA LYS A 358 -0.88 -8.30 -5.13
C LYS A 358 -0.79 -6.90 -5.73
N SER A 359 0.00 -6.73 -6.77
CA SER A 359 0.13 -5.45 -7.48
C SER A 359 -0.96 -5.27 -8.54
N THR A 360 -1.34 -4.01 -8.78
CA THR A 360 -2.24 -3.62 -9.88
C THR A 360 -1.64 -3.83 -11.27
N LYS A 361 -0.30 -3.96 -11.35
CA LYS A 361 0.45 -4.12 -12.60
C LYS A 361 1.62 -5.08 -12.45
N PRO A 362 2.12 -5.66 -13.56
CA PRO A 362 3.35 -6.45 -13.54
C PRO A 362 4.56 -5.61 -13.11
N LEU A 363 5.25 -6.08 -12.07
CA LEU A 363 6.42 -5.44 -11.46
C LEU A 363 7.72 -5.84 -12.17
N ALA A 364 8.55 -4.84 -12.48
CA ALA A 364 9.96 -5.00 -12.85
C ALA A 364 10.85 -5.10 -11.60
N GLY A 365 10.46 -4.45 -10.50
CA GLY A 365 11.20 -4.49 -9.26
C GLY A 365 10.43 -3.92 -8.09
N ALA A 366 10.93 -4.17 -6.89
CA ALA A 366 10.42 -3.63 -5.65
C ALA A 366 11.59 -3.23 -4.74
N ARG A 367 11.47 -2.10 -4.08
CA ARG A 367 12.42 -1.58 -3.11
C ARG A 367 11.69 -1.35 -1.79
N ILE A 368 12.08 -2.10 -0.77
CA ILE A 368 11.46 -2.08 0.56
C ILE A 368 12.47 -1.49 1.52
N ILE A 369 12.07 -0.42 2.21
CA ILE A 369 12.93 0.29 3.16
C ILE A 369 12.28 0.22 4.52
N ALA A 370 12.98 -0.40 5.47
CA ALA A 370 12.73 -0.34 6.89
C ALA A 370 13.74 0.61 7.55
N ARG A 371 13.68 0.74 8.87
CA ARG A 371 14.65 1.50 9.68
C ARG A 371 16.06 0.91 9.57
N ASP A 372 16.17 -0.41 9.73
CA ASP A 372 17.46 -1.09 9.90
C ASP A 372 17.90 -1.86 8.65
N PHE A 373 17.05 -1.96 7.63
CA PHE A 373 17.39 -2.63 6.39
C PHE A 373 16.71 -2.04 5.14
N GLU A 374 17.33 -2.29 4.00
CA GLU A 374 16.80 -2.05 2.67
C GLU A 374 16.88 -3.35 1.87
N LEU A 375 15.76 -3.77 1.28
CA LEU A 375 15.69 -4.90 0.37
C LEU A 375 15.33 -4.41 -1.02
N GLN A 376 16.20 -4.67 -2.00
CA GLN A 376 15.96 -4.37 -3.41
C GLN A 376 15.78 -5.67 -4.17
N ILE A 377 14.68 -5.77 -4.91
CA ILE A 377 14.28 -6.95 -5.67
C ILE A 377 14.08 -6.50 -7.11
N TRP A 378 14.75 -7.17 -8.03
CA TRP A 378 14.72 -6.85 -9.46
C TRP A 378 14.44 -8.11 -10.25
N ARG A 379 13.57 -7.99 -11.24
CA ARG A 379 13.25 -9.08 -12.16
C ARG A 379 13.83 -8.78 -13.53
N ASP A 380 14.66 -9.68 -14.05
CA ASP A 380 15.16 -9.57 -15.42
C ASP A 380 14.04 -9.91 -16.43
N SER A 381 13.77 -8.98 -17.34
CA SER A 381 12.72 -9.10 -18.37
C SER A 381 13.05 -10.13 -19.46
N GLN A 382 14.32 -10.51 -19.65
CA GLN A 382 14.72 -11.47 -20.69
C GLN A 382 14.91 -12.90 -20.21
N GLN A 383 15.38 -13.09 -18.97
CA GLN A 383 15.66 -14.41 -18.41
C GLN A 383 14.64 -14.86 -17.35
N GLY A 384 13.79 -13.95 -16.87
CA GLY A 384 12.83 -14.22 -15.80
C GLY A 384 13.48 -14.45 -14.43
N SER A 385 14.81 -14.35 -14.33
CA SER A 385 15.54 -14.48 -13.07
C SER A 385 15.25 -13.30 -12.16
N VAL A 386 14.94 -13.58 -10.89
CA VAL A 386 14.82 -12.56 -9.84
C VAL A 386 16.17 -12.42 -9.14
N THR A 387 16.68 -11.21 -9.06
CA THR A 387 17.88 -10.86 -8.30
C THR A 387 17.47 -10.00 -7.12
N SER A 388 17.93 -10.36 -5.92
CA SER A 388 17.69 -9.61 -4.70
C SER A 388 18.98 -9.16 -4.04
N MET A 389 18.95 -7.98 -3.45
CA MET A 389 20.06 -7.40 -2.69
C MET A 389 19.52 -6.88 -1.36
N TYR A 390 20.07 -7.41 -0.28
CA TYR A 390 19.80 -6.95 1.07
C TYR A 390 20.91 -6.02 1.53
N ARG A 391 20.53 -4.91 2.15
CA ARG A 391 21.44 -3.95 2.73
C ARG A 391 21.03 -3.68 4.17
N GLN A 392 21.98 -3.79 5.09
CA GLN A 392 21.77 -3.38 6.47
C GLN A 392 22.08 -1.88 6.60
N LEU A 393 21.17 -1.12 7.18
CA LEU A 393 21.26 0.33 7.35
C LEU A 393 21.75 0.68 8.75
N ASP A 394 22.53 1.76 8.88
CA ASP A 394 22.86 2.37 10.17
C ASP A 394 21.76 3.33 10.64
N GLU A 395 21.92 3.92 11.83
CA GLU A 395 20.97 4.91 12.39
C GLU A 395 20.82 6.18 11.51
N ARG A 396 21.71 6.41 10.55
CA ARG A 396 21.68 7.52 9.59
C ARG A 396 21.11 7.11 8.23
N GLY A 397 20.69 5.85 8.08
CA GLY A 397 20.16 5.29 6.82
C GLY A 397 21.24 5.00 5.77
N LEU A 398 22.51 4.91 6.16
CA LEU A 398 23.62 4.55 5.27
C LEU A 398 23.85 3.03 5.31
N PRO A 399 24.10 2.39 4.15
CA PRO A 399 24.32 0.95 4.11
C PRO A 399 25.67 0.58 4.74
N THR A 400 25.63 -0.22 5.80
CA THR A 400 26.83 -0.74 6.50
C THR A 400 27.28 -2.08 5.90
N MET A 401 26.35 -2.87 5.38
CA MET A 401 26.61 -4.17 4.75
C MET A 401 25.71 -4.35 3.53
N GLN A 402 26.21 -5.02 2.48
CA GLN A 402 25.42 -5.38 1.30
C GLN A 402 25.66 -6.86 0.96
N VAL A 403 24.58 -7.63 0.84
CA VAL A 403 24.63 -9.06 0.53
C VAL A 403 23.66 -9.36 -0.63
N PRO A 404 24.14 -9.93 -1.75
CA PRO A 404 23.25 -10.46 -2.77
C PRO A 404 22.57 -11.73 -2.25
N ILE A 405 21.26 -11.79 -2.36
CA ILE A 405 20.46 -12.96 -1.95
C ILE A 405 20.04 -13.69 -3.22
N GLN A 406 20.34 -14.99 -3.29
CA GLN A 406 19.74 -15.87 -4.29
C GLN A 406 18.38 -16.36 -3.74
N PRO A 407 17.25 -16.11 -4.43
CA PRO A 407 15.95 -16.59 -3.99
C PRO A 407 15.91 -18.13 -4.11
N THR A 408 15.57 -18.81 -3.03
CA THR A 408 15.38 -20.27 -3.02
C THR A 408 13.92 -20.64 -3.22
N SER A 409 13.66 -21.33 -4.34
CA SER A 409 12.46 -22.13 -4.68
C SER A 409 11.08 -21.45 -4.71
N GLU A 410 10.85 -20.34 -4.00
CA GLU A 410 9.66 -19.50 -4.18
C GLU A 410 10.10 -18.10 -4.61
N ASP A 411 9.70 -17.70 -5.81
CA ASP A 411 10.09 -16.40 -6.34
C ASP A 411 9.49 -15.27 -5.49
N LEU A 412 10.36 -14.38 -4.99
CA LEU A 412 9.97 -13.12 -4.31
C LEU A 412 8.98 -12.30 -5.14
N ILE A 413 9.10 -12.36 -6.46
CA ILE A 413 8.13 -11.81 -7.42
C ILE A 413 7.65 -12.98 -8.28
N SER A 414 6.35 -13.22 -8.33
CA SER A 414 5.77 -14.29 -9.13
C SER A 414 6.10 -14.18 -10.62
N ALA A 415 6.02 -15.30 -11.35
CA ALA A 415 6.29 -15.35 -12.80
C ALA A 415 5.38 -14.44 -13.63
N ASP A 416 4.17 -14.11 -13.18
CA ASP A 416 3.29 -13.13 -13.83
C ASP A 416 3.62 -11.66 -13.46
N GLY A 417 4.47 -11.46 -12.45
CA GLY A 417 4.90 -10.15 -11.95
C GLY A 417 3.85 -9.45 -11.08
N LEU A 418 2.75 -10.11 -10.75
CA LEU A 418 1.62 -9.50 -10.03
C LEU A 418 1.65 -9.78 -8.53
N GLN A 419 2.44 -10.73 -8.04
CA GLN A 419 2.54 -11.03 -6.62
C GLN A 419 3.97 -10.78 -6.13
N LEU A 420 4.08 -10.07 -5.02
CA LEU A 420 5.30 -9.85 -4.26
C LEU A 420 5.16 -10.60 -2.93
N LYS A 421 6.06 -11.54 -2.65
CA LYS A 421 6.12 -12.30 -1.39
C LYS A 421 7.34 -11.86 -0.59
N LEU A 422 7.15 -11.59 0.70
CA LEU A 422 8.19 -11.17 1.63
C LEU A 422 8.14 -12.04 2.88
N PRO A 423 9.10 -12.96 3.06
CA PRO A 423 9.21 -13.77 4.26
C PRO A 423 9.88 -12.96 5.37
N LEU A 424 9.13 -12.73 6.44
CA LEU A 424 9.50 -11.90 7.59
C LEU A 424 9.41 -12.74 8.88
N ARG A 425 10.15 -12.33 9.91
CA ARG A 425 10.03 -12.87 11.28
C ARG A 425 10.07 -11.71 12.27
N ILE A 426 9.07 -11.59 13.13
CA ILE A 426 9.07 -10.58 14.20
C ILE A 426 9.81 -11.16 15.40
N THR A 427 10.75 -10.41 15.97
CA THR A 427 11.59 -10.89 17.08
C THR A 427 11.70 -9.86 18.20
N SER A 428 11.75 -10.34 19.44
CA SER A 428 11.95 -9.53 20.66
C SER A 428 13.43 -9.24 20.94
N SER A 429 14.32 -10.10 20.43
CA SER A 429 15.75 -10.10 20.73
C SER A 429 16.50 -9.03 19.93
N GLY A 430 16.39 -7.77 20.35
CA GLY A 430 17.35 -6.74 19.98
C GLY A 430 18.72 -7.01 20.61
N ARG A 431 19.77 -7.19 19.81
CA ARG A 431 21.20 -7.13 20.23
C ARG A 431 21.70 -8.13 21.31
N GLN A 432 20.94 -9.20 21.60
CA GLN A 432 21.38 -10.48 22.19
C GLN A 432 22.72 -11.09 21.69
N SER A 433 22.93 -10.84 20.40
CA SER A 433 24.00 -11.23 19.49
C SER A 433 25.39 -10.61 19.66
N GLU A 434 25.81 -10.03 20.79
CA GLU A 434 27.14 -9.39 20.85
C GLU A 434 28.32 -10.38 20.79
N ASN A 435 28.07 -11.70 20.76
CA ASN A 435 29.09 -12.73 20.51
C ASN A 435 28.70 -13.78 19.44
N SER A 436 27.53 -13.67 18.80
CA SER A 436 27.32 -14.27 17.48
C SER A 436 27.21 -13.12 16.49
N THR A 437 28.16 -13.05 15.56
CA THR A 437 27.97 -12.44 14.23
C THR A 437 26.49 -12.55 13.85
N PRO A 438 25.79 -11.47 13.45
CA PRO A 438 24.41 -11.57 12.97
C PRO A 438 24.39 -12.78 12.06
N GLU A 439 23.62 -13.81 12.43
CA GLU A 439 23.76 -15.14 11.84
C GLU A 439 23.62 -14.94 10.34
N LEU A 440 24.77 -14.93 9.66
CA LEU A 440 24.82 -14.57 8.27
C LEU A 440 23.89 -15.57 7.59
N PRO A 441 23.08 -15.16 6.60
CA PRO A 441 22.52 -16.15 5.70
C PRO A 441 23.70 -17.05 5.30
N PRO A 442 23.62 -18.37 5.51
CA PRO A 442 24.75 -19.24 5.28
C PRO A 442 25.26 -18.99 3.86
N PRO A 443 26.58 -19.11 3.61
CA PRO A 443 27.16 -18.88 2.27
C PRO A 443 26.55 -19.79 1.19
N SER A 444 25.71 -20.75 1.57
CA SER A 444 24.74 -21.45 0.76
C SER A 444 23.37 -20.75 0.73
N GLY A 445 23.27 -19.60 0.03
CA GLY A 445 22.15 -19.18 -0.81
C GLY A 445 20.69 -19.49 -0.45
N GLU A 446 20.30 -19.54 0.83
CA GLU A 446 18.91 -19.65 1.27
C GLU A 446 18.51 -18.37 1.99
N MET A 447 17.44 -17.71 1.55
CA MET A 447 16.94 -16.52 2.24
C MET A 447 16.24 -16.95 3.55
N SER A 448 16.99 -16.95 4.65
CA SER A 448 16.41 -16.94 5.99
C SER A 448 15.52 -15.70 6.14
N ARG A 449 14.30 -15.88 6.67
CA ARG A 449 13.28 -14.83 6.88
C ARG A 449 13.91 -13.53 7.39
N VAL A 450 13.51 -12.37 6.85
CA VAL A 450 14.06 -11.08 7.31
C VAL A 450 13.53 -10.77 8.70
N SER A 451 14.43 -10.60 9.66
CA SER A 451 14.06 -10.28 11.05
C SER A 451 13.64 -8.83 11.20
N ILE A 452 12.53 -8.62 11.90
CA ILE A 452 11.96 -7.33 12.27
C ILE A 452 11.98 -7.24 13.81
N HIS A 453 12.41 -6.10 14.33
CA HIS A 453 12.50 -5.87 15.78
C HIS A 453 11.28 -5.10 16.29
N GLU A 454 10.54 -5.69 17.24
CA GLU A 454 9.40 -5.11 17.97
C GLU A 454 8.32 -4.42 17.13
N SER A 455 8.61 -3.26 16.55
CA SER A 455 7.72 -2.51 15.68
C SER A 455 8.50 -1.86 14.54
N GLU A 456 8.02 -2.01 13.32
CA GLU A 456 8.73 -1.52 12.13
C GLU A 456 7.76 -1.01 11.06
N THR A 457 8.13 0.06 10.38
CA THR A 457 7.33 0.62 9.27
C THR A 457 8.02 0.31 7.94
N LEU A 458 7.45 -0.62 7.18
CA LEU A 458 7.92 -0.94 5.84
C LEU A 458 7.43 0.12 4.85
N ARG A 459 8.36 0.74 4.11
CA ARG A 459 8.08 1.62 2.98
C ARG A 459 8.37 0.89 1.68
N ILE A 460 7.32 0.56 0.93
CA ILE A 460 7.42 -0.23 -0.29
C ILE A 460 7.30 0.70 -1.51
N TYR A 461 8.37 0.74 -2.28
CA TYR A 461 8.42 1.33 -3.61
C TYR A 461 8.34 0.20 -4.65
N LEU A 462 7.50 0.37 -5.65
CA LEU A 462 7.20 -0.57 -6.72
C LEU A 462 7.60 0.06 -8.04
N GLU A 463 8.27 -0.71 -8.89
CA GLU A 463 8.60 -0.32 -10.27
C GLU A 463 7.90 -1.28 -11.23
N ASP A 464 7.14 -0.74 -12.19
CA ASP A 464 6.48 -1.53 -13.21
C ASP A 464 7.39 -1.81 -14.43
N LEU A 465 6.95 -2.71 -15.33
CA LEU A 465 7.66 -3.00 -16.58
C LEU A 465 7.81 -1.78 -17.51
N ASP A 466 6.99 -0.75 -17.31
CA ASP A 466 7.06 0.50 -18.06
C ASP A 466 8.02 1.51 -17.40
N GLY A 467 8.75 1.13 -16.35
CA GLY A 467 9.73 1.98 -15.63
C GLY A 467 9.10 3.08 -14.77
N ILE A 468 7.80 2.97 -14.47
CA ILE A 468 7.06 3.89 -13.61
C ILE A 468 7.20 3.40 -12.16
N ILE A 469 7.54 4.33 -11.26
CA ILE A 469 7.67 4.08 -9.82
C ILE A 469 6.59 4.88 -9.09
N ASN A 470 6.01 4.31 -8.04
CA ASN A 470 5.12 5.05 -7.15
C ASN A 470 5.89 6.13 -6.36
N LEU A 471 5.41 7.36 -6.39
CA LEU A 471 6.08 8.47 -5.68
C LEU A 471 5.86 8.38 -4.17
N GLU A 472 4.64 8.00 -3.77
CA GLU A 472 4.30 7.75 -2.38
C GLU A 472 4.50 6.28 -2.03
N PRO A 473 5.40 5.94 -1.09
CA PRO A 473 5.61 4.56 -0.72
C PRO A 473 4.38 3.98 -0.05
N VAL A 474 4.04 2.73 -0.37
CA VAL A 474 3.03 1.99 0.38
C VAL A 474 3.60 1.67 1.76
N ARG A 475 2.92 2.12 2.81
CA ARG A 475 3.35 1.94 4.19
C ARG A 475 2.63 0.76 4.83
N VAL A 476 3.38 -0.11 5.47
CA VAL A 476 2.86 -1.22 6.28
C VAL A 476 3.52 -1.16 7.64
N GLU A 477 2.72 -0.98 8.67
CA GLU A 477 3.15 -0.97 10.07
C GLU A 477 3.02 -2.39 10.64
N LEU A 478 4.13 -2.95 11.10
CA LEU A 478 4.21 -4.28 11.67
C LEU A 478 4.52 -4.14 13.16
N HIS A 479 3.66 -4.70 14.01
CA HIS A 479 3.81 -4.65 15.46
C HIS A 479 3.85 -6.06 16.04
N GLY A 480 4.90 -6.34 16.80
CA GLY A 480 4.99 -7.48 17.68
C GLY A 480 4.35 -7.15 19.03
N ARG A 481 3.49 -8.04 19.51
CA ARG A 481 2.93 -7.99 20.87
C ARG A 481 3.79 -8.86 21.78
N PRO A 482 4.51 -8.28 22.76
CA PRO A 482 5.26 -9.09 23.72
C PRO A 482 4.31 -9.93 24.56
N ASP A 483 4.82 -11.03 25.08
CA ASP A 483 4.10 -11.87 26.04
C ASP A 483 4.12 -11.22 27.43
N GLU A 484 2.96 -11.15 28.08
CA GLU A 484 2.84 -10.58 29.42
C GLU A 484 2.92 -11.68 30.48
N SER A 485 3.53 -11.38 31.63
CA SER A 485 3.61 -12.37 32.71
C SER A 485 2.21 -12.69 33.29
N PRO A 486 1.96 -13.94 33.70
CA PRO A 486 0.65 -14.34 34.19
C PRO A 486 0.21 -13.54 35.41
N VAL A 487 -1.09 -13.30 35.57
CA VAL A 487 -1.64 -12.56 36.71
C VAL A 487 -2.28 -13.53 37.71
N VAL A 488 -1.74 -13.57 38.94
CA VAL A 488 -2.20 -14.45 40.03
C VAL A 488 -3.01 -13.66 41.05
N GLN A 489 -4.33 -13.79 41.03
CA GLN A 489 -5.23 -13.18 42.01
C GLN A 489 -5.86 -14.25 42.91
N THR A 490 -5.20 -14.55 44.01
CA THR A 490 -5.65 -15.57 44.98
C THR A 490 -5.88 -14.99 46.36
N ARG A 491 -6.68 -15.68 47.17
CA ARG A 491 -6.91 -15.48 48.60
C ARG A 491 -7.05 -16.81 49.32
N LEU A 492 -6.70 -16.87 50.59
CA LEU A 492 -7.02 -18.01 51.44
C LEU A 492 -8.51 -17.97 51.83
N ALA A 493 -9.16 -19.13 51.85
CA ALA A 493 -10.56 -19.26 52.26
C ALA A 493 -10.66 -19.97 53.62
N GLY A 494 -11.39 -19.40 54.58
CA GLY A 494 -11.62 -20.04 55.88
C GLY A 494 -10.35 -20.30 56.69
N ILE A 495 -9.35 -19.42 56.62
CA ILE A 495 -8.10 -19.50 57.40
C ILE A 495 -7.70 -18.12 57.90
N GLY A 496 -7.33 -18.03 59.18
CA GLY A 496 -6.79 -16.84 59.80
C GLY A 496 -5.27 -16.71 59.66
N LYS A 497 -4.66 -15.86 60.50
CA LYS A 497 -3.20 -15.62 60.48
C LYS A 497 -2.39 -16.70 61.23
N ALA A 498 -3.08 -17.56 61.98
CA ALA A 498 -2.48 -18.61 62.79
C ALA A 498 -3.10 -19.95 62.39
N ILE A 499 -2.27 -20.99 62.25
CA ILE A 499 -2.71 -22.32 61.81
C ILE A 499 -2.07 -23.43 62.64
N THR A 500 -2.68 -24.60 62.67
CA THR A 500 -2.11 -25.79 63.30
C THR A 500 -1.11 -26.48 62.37
N ARG A 501 -0.32 -27.39 62.95
CA ARG A 501 0.60 -28.28 62.21
C ARG A 501 -0.11 -29.24 61.25
N LYS A 502 -1.43 -29.39 61.35
CA LYS A 502 -2.23 -30.32 60.53
C LYS A 502 -3.17 -29.59 59.59
N ALA A 503 -3.04 -28.28 59.46
CA ALA A 503 -3.96 -27.46 58.71
C ALA A 503 -3.91 -27.78 57.20
N ILE A 504 -5.06 -27.62 56.55
CA ILE A 504 -5.23 -27.62 55.10
C ILE A 504 -5.53 -26.20 54.69
N MET A 505 -4.71 -25.60 53.83
CA MET A 505 -4.90 -24.25 53.31
C MET A 505 -5.57 -24.25 51.93
N PRO A 506 -6.86 -23.91 51.83
CA PRO A 506 -7.53 -23.80 50.53
C PRO A 506 -7.29 -22.42 49.90
N PHE A 507 -6.86 -22.42 48.65
CA PHE A 507 -6.68 -21.23 47.83
C PHE A 507 -7.91 -21.03 46.94
N GLN A 508 -8.45 -19.82 46.96
CA GLN A 508 -9.55 -19.36 46.12
C GLN A 508 -9.08 -18.21 45.26
N GLY A 509 -9.47 -18.17 43.99
CA GLY A 509 -9.11 -17.07 43.11
C GLY A 509 -9.05 -17.44 41.64
N VAL A 510 -8.49 -16.52 40.86
CA VAL A 510 -8.33 -16.69 39.41
C VAL A 510 -6.88 -16.42 39.06
N VAL A 511 -6.33 -17.29 38.21
CA VAL A 511 -5.07 -17.05 37.53
C VAL A 511 -5.37 -16.86 36.05
N THR A 512 -4.86 -15.79 35.46
CA THR A 512 -5.07 -15.45 34.04
C THR A 512 -3.75 -15.23 33.32
N ASP A 513 -3.73 -15.61 32.05
CA ASP A 513 -2.61 -15.44 31.14
C ASP A 513 -3.11 -15.19 29.71
N ASP A 514 -2.32 -14.50 28.89
CA ASP A 514 -2.69 -14.09 27.53
C ASP A 514 -2.66 -15.26 26.55
N TYR A 515 -1.65 -16.13 26.65
CA TYR A 515 -1.42 -17.23 25.70
C TYR A 515 -1.59 -18.61 26.33
N GLY A 516 -1.68 -18.70 27.65
CA GLY A 516 -2.05 -19.90 28.37
C GLY A 516 -1.11 -20.21 29.52
N LEU A 517 -1.68 -20.74 30.60
CA LEU A 517 -0.93 -21.21 31.76
C LEU A 517 -0.41 -22.62 31.52
N ASP A 518 0.90 -22.83 31.66
CA ASP A 518 1.52 -24.17 31.62
C ASP A 518 1.38 -24.86 32.97
N GLN A 519 1.92 -24.21 34.02
CA GLN A 519 2.06 -24.82 35.35
C GLN A 519 1.71 -23.88 36.49
N LEU A 520 1.10 -24.47 37.53
CA LEU A 520 0.83 -23.82 38.81
C LEU A 520 1.47 -24.64 39.93
N ASN A 521 2.23 -23.96 40.80
CA ASN A 521 2.90 -24.57 41.95
C ASN A 521 2.70 -23.72 43.20
N PHE A 522 2.57 -24.37 44.37
CA PHE A 522 2.74 -23.71 45.66
C PHE A 522 4.23 -23.53 45.93
N GLU A 523 4.64 -22.30 46.19
CA GLU A 523 6.00 -21.97 46.63
C GLU A 523 5.94 -21.60 48.11
N TYR A 524 6.72 -22.30 48.94
CA TYR A 524 6.71 -22.07 50.38
C TYR A 524 8.11 -22.10 50.99
N ARG A 525 8.23 -21.45 52.15
CA ARG A 525 9.45 -21.34 52.95
C ARG A 525 9.13 -21.41 54.42
N VAL A 526 9.94 -22.16 55.17
CA VAL A 526 9.77 -22.38 56.60
C VAL A 526 10.83 -21.59 57.38
N GLY A 527 10.39 -20.75 58.31
CA GLY A 527 11.28 -20.00 59.20
C GLY A 527 12.27 -19.10 58.46
N THR A 528 13.56 -19.32 58.71
CA THR A 528 14.69 -18.56 58.12
C THR A 528 15.47 -19.38 57.10
N GLU A 529 14.95 -20.53 56.66
CA GLU A 529 15.58 -21.31 55.59
C GLU A 529 15.74 -20.45 54.32
N ALA A 530 16.87 -20.57 53.63
CA ALA A 530 17.12 -19.79 52.41
C ALA A 530 16.46 -20.42 51.17
N GLU A 531 16.17 -21.72 51.21
CA GLU A 531 15.66 -22.49 50.07
C GLU A 531 14.14 -22.40 49.96
N LEU A 532 13.65 -22.02 48.76
CA LEU A 532 12.24 -22.06 48.40
C LEU A 532 11.89 -23.47 47.94
N ARG A 533 10.91 -24.09 48.59
CA ARG A 533 10.40 -25.41 48.20
C ARG A 533 9.16 -25.22 47.35
N GLN A 534 9.00 -26.07 46.33
CA GLN A 534 7.85 -26.05 45.44
C GLN A 534 7.05 -27.34 45.58
N GLN A 535 5.73 -27.21 45.61
CA GLN A 535 4.78 -28.33 45.60
C GLN A 535 3.77 -28.13 44.48
N THR A 536 3.66 -29.11 43.60
CA THR A 536 2.72 -29.08 42.48
C THR A 536 1.28 -29.16 42.97
N ILE A 537 0.41 -28.32 42.41
CA ILE A 537 -1.03 -28.34 42.71
C ILE A 537 -1.71 -29.57 42.10
N THR A 538 -2.90 -29.92 42.59
CA THR A 538 -3.59 -31.16 42.19
C THR A 538 -4.06 -31.10 40.75
N ARG A 539 -4.66 -29.97 40.34
CA ARG A 539 -5.21 -29.76 39.00
C ARG A 539 -4.36 -28.75 38.24
N GLN A 540 -3.64 -29.20 37.22
CA GLN A 540 -2.86 -28.31 36.35
C GLN A 540 -3.76 -27.63 35.30
N PRO A 541 -3.45 -26.38 34.91
CA PRO A 541 -4.23 -25.64 33.91
C PRO A 541 -4.10 -26.23 32.50
N GLY A 542 -2.97 -26.84 32.15
CA GLY A 542 -2.82 -27.57 30.88
C GLY A 542 -3.00 -26.70 29.63
N GLY A 543 -2.57 -25.44 29.66
CA GLY A 543 -2.65 -24.50 28.54
C GLY A 543 -3.86 -23.57 28.56
N THR A 544 -4.72 -23.61 29.59
CA THR A 544 -5.87 -22.68 29.66
C THR A 544 -5.43 -21.26 30.00
N GLN A 545 -6.00 -20.26 29.32
CA GLN A 545 -5.79 -18.83 29.61
C GLN A 545 -6.37 -18.38 30.96
N ARG A 546 -7.40 -19.05 31.46
CA ARG A 546 -8.08 -18.68 32.72
C ARG A 546 -8.31 -19.89 33.60
N PHE A 547 -7.62 -19.94 34.72
CA PHE A 547 -7.77 -20.98 35.73
C PHE A 547 -8.52 -20.44 36.94
N VAL A 548 -9.72 -20.95 37.19
CA VAL A 548 -10.59 -20.53 38.31
C VAL A 548 -10.58 -21.59 39.41
N MET A 549 -10.46 -21.14 40.66
CA MET A 549 -10.56 -21.93 41.89
C MET A 549 -11.69 -21.35 42.75
N GLU A 550 -12.82 -22.05 42.84
CA GLU A 550 -14.03 -21.61 43.57
C GLU A 550 -14.62 -22.75 44.43
N LYS A 551 -15.55 -22.42 45.34
CA LYS A 551 -16.23 -23.42 46.18
C LYS A 551 -17.38 -24.10 45.40
N SER A 552 -17.06 -24.75 44.28
CA SER A 552 -18.00 -25.44 43.38
C SER A 552 -17.52 -26.84 42.99
N GLU A 553 -18.43 -27.76 42.68
CA GLU A 553 -18.11 -29.12 42.24
C GLU A 553 -17.29 -29.14 40.93
N SER A 554 -17.51 -28.16 40.04
CA SER A 554 -16.83 -28.07 38.75
C SER A 554 -15.45 -27.42 38.81
N GLN A 555 -15.18 -26.60 39.83
CA GLN A 555 -13.95 -25.81 39.95
C GLN A 555 -13.45 -25.79 41.40
N PRO A 556 -13.12 -26.94 42.01
CA PRO A 556 -12.83 -27.03 43.43
C PRO A 556 -11.61 -26.19 43.84
N LEU A 557 -11.61 -25.77 45.12
CA LEU A 557 -10.49 -25.09 45.76
C LEU A 557 -9.25 -25.99 45.79
N GLU A 558 -8.10 -25.44 45.43
CA GLU A 558 -6.81 -26.12 45.56
C GLU A 558 -6.34 -26.06 47.02
N LYS A 559 -5.86 -27.19 47.54
CA LYS A 559 -5.59 -27.38 48.96
C LYS A 559 -4.11 -27.69 49.20
N PHE A 560 -3.48 -26.91 50.07
CA PHE A 560 -2.13 -27.18 50.54
C PHE A 560 -2.16 -27.85 51.93
N ASP A 561 -1.62 -29.07 52.05
CA ASP A 561 -1.57 -29.79 53.33
C ASP A 561 -0.28 -29.46 54.09
N VAL A 562 -0.41 -28.95 55.31
CA VAL A 562 0.74 -28.61 56.18
C VAL A 562 1.27 -29.84 56.92
N LEU A 563 0.46 -30.89 57.08
CA LEU A 563 0.81 -32.09 57.85
C LEU A 563 2.15 -32.74 57.43
N PRO A 564 2.47 -32.89 56.13
CA PRO A 564 3.72 -33.54 55.69
C PRO A 564 5.00 -32.76 56.03
N LEU A 565 4.89 -31.48 56.40
CA LEU A 565 6.04 -30.62 56.68
C LEU A 565 6.60 -30.78 58.10
N GLU A 566 5.88 -31.46 58.99
CA GLU A 566 6.28 -31.71 60.39
C GLU A 566 6.80 -30.47 61.16
N LEU A 567 6.14 -29.32 60.94
CA LEU A 567 6.53 -28.03 61.52
C LEU A 567 6.42 -28.00 63.05
N LYS A 568 7.26 -27.18 63.72
CA LYS A 568 7.21 -26.97 65.17
C LYS A 568 6.25 -25.82 65.51
N VAL A 569 5.79 -25.78 66.76
CA VAL A 569 5.01 -24.63 67.26
C VAL A 569 5.95 -23.42 67.31
N ASP A 570 5.40 -22.24 66.98
CA ASP A 570 6.06 -20.95 66.78
C ASP A 570 6.87 -20.80 65.48
N ASP A 571 6.91 -21.81 64.62
CA ASP A 571 7.44 -21.66 63.27
C ASP A 571 6.57 -20.71 62.42
N VAL A 572 7.18 -20.08 61.43
CA VAL A 572 6.50 -19.21 60.47
C VAL A 572 6.56 -19.86 59.09
N LEU A 573 5.40 -20.12 58.51
CA LEU A 573 5.26 -20.60 57.13
C LEU A 573 4.93 -19.42 56.22
N LEU A 574 5.76 -19.19 55.21
CA LEU A 574 5.46 -18.30 54.10
C LEU A 574 5.04 -19.14 52.92
N ILE A 575 3.87 -18.90 52.35
CA ILE A 575 3.36 -19.65 51.20
C ILE A 575 2.72 -18.69 50.18
N GLY A 576 2.94 -18.95 48.90
CA GLY A 576 2.27 -18.27 47.80
C GLY A 576 2.00 -19.23 46.65
N LEU A 577 1.14 -18.80 45.73
CA LEU A 577 0.93 -19.51 44.46
C LEU A 577 1.84 -18.89 43.40
N VAL A 578 2.50 -19.73 42.62
CA VAL A 578 3.37 -19.33 41.51
C VAL A 578 2.79 -19.88 40.22
N ALA A 579 2.64 -18.99 39.25
CA ALA A 579 2.18 -19.33 37.91
C ALA A 579 3.31 -19.20 36.90
N ARG A 580 3.32 -20.14 35.96
CA ARG A 580 4.25 -20.19 34.85
C ARG A 580 3.44 -20.30 33.56
N ASP A 581 3.75 -19.41 32.63
CA ASP A 581 3.19 -19.41 31.27
C ASP A 581 3.78 -20.54 30.40
N ALA A 582 3.28 -20.63 29.17
CA ALA A 582 3.78 -21.58 28.18
C ALA A 582 4.91 -21.02 27.29
N ASP A 583 5.36 -19.77 27.47
CA ASP A 583 6.42 -19.18 26.64
C ASP A 583 7.74 -19.95 26.84
N ASN A 584 8.18 -20.60 25.75
CA ASN A 584 9.43 -21.33 25.70
C ASN A 584 10.47 -20.68 24.79
N LEU A 585 10.12 -19.57 24.13
CA LEU A 585 10.97 -18.85 23.17
C LEU A 585 11.71 -17.69 23.83
N ASN A 586 11.01 -16.83 24.58
CA ASN A 586 11.63 -15.71 25.29
C ASN A 586 12.02 -16.07 26.74
N GLY A 587 11.69 -17.29 27.14
CA GLY A 587 11.85 -17.81 28.48
C GLY A 587 10.51 -17.80 29.21
N PRO A 588 10.26 -18.79 30.08
CA PRO A 588 8.97 -18.88 30.76
C PRO A 588 8.83 -17.72 31.72
N HIS A 589 7.79 -16.90 31.54
CA HIS A 589 7.45 -15.89 32.50
C HIS A 589 6.84 -16.55 33.74
N VAL A 590 7.41 -16.20 34.89
CA VAL A 590 6.97 -16.72 36.19
C VAL A 590 6.47 -15.56 37.02
N SER A 591 5.22 -15.64 37.46
CA SER A 591 4.63 -14.67 38.36
C SER A 591 4.29 -15.28 39.71
N ARG A 592 4.43 -14.46 40.76
CA ARG A 592 4.15 -14.85 42.14
C ARG A 592 2.92 -14.09 42.62
N GLY A 593 1.97 -14.82 43.19
CA GLY A 593 0.81 -14.25 43.87
C GLY A 593 1.16 -13.63 45.23
N GLU A 594 0.12 -13.27 45.97
CA GLU A 594 0.26 -12.79 47.35
C GLU A 594 0.94 -13.85 48.23
N ILE A 595 1.91 -13.42 49.04
CA ILE A 595 2.61 -14.28 49.98
C ILE A 595 1.92 -14.21 51.35
N TYR A 596 1.38 -15.34 51.78
CA TYR A 596 0.72 -15.51 53.06
C TYR A 596 1.70 -15.90 54.15
N ARG A 597 1.74 -15.11 55.22
CA ARG A 597 2.54 -15.39 56.42
C ARG A 597 1.68 -16.01 57.50
N MET A 598 1.93 -17.29 57.77
CA MET A 598 1.17 -18.10 58.73
C MET A 598 2.03 -18.42 59.95
N LYS A 599 1.50 -18.16 61.14
CA LYS A 599 2.15 -18.59 62.39
C LYS A 599 1.65 -19.98 62.78
N ILE A 600 2.55 -20.93 62.98
CA ILE A 600 2.20 -22.27 63.45
C ILE A 600 1.96 -22.23 64.96
N VAL A 601 0.76 -22.57 65.40
CA VAL A 601 0.34 -22.58 66.80
C VAL A 601 -0.12 -23.97 67.23
N SER A 602 -0.26 -24.20 68.53
CA SER A 602 -0.87 -25.43 69.06
C SER A 602 -2.39 -25.42 68.84
N GLU A 603 -3.01 -26.59 68.80
CA GLU A 603 -4.47 -26.73 68.68
C GLU A 603 -5.19 -25.96 69.79
N GLU A 604 -4.67 -26.01 71.02
CA GLU A 604 -5.21 -25.28 72.16
C GLU A 604 -5.07 -23.75 72.04
N ALA A 605 -3.96 -23.26 71.49
CA ALA A 605 -3.72 -21.83 71.32
C ALA A 605 -4.62 -21.25 70.22
N LEU A 606 -4.82 -21.99 69.11
CA LEU A 606 -5.75 -21.57 68.07
C LEU A 606 -7.19 -21.54 68.59
N LEU A 607 -7.61 -22.57 69.34
CA LEU A 607 -8.94 -22.59 69.96
C LEU A 607 -9.15 -21.38 70.88
N SER A 608 -8.15 -21.01 71.68
CA SER A 608 -8.24 -19.82 72.54
C SER A 608 -8.45 -18.53 71.73
N LEU A 609 -7.75 -18.35 70.62
CA LEU A 609 -7.96 -17.20 69.72
C LEU A 609 -9.38 -17.19 69.14
N LEU A 610 -9.84 -18.33 68.60
CA LEU A 610 -11.18 -18.43 68.01
C LEU A 610 -12.30 -18.26 69.05
N TYR A 611 -12.08 -18.68 70.30
CA TYR A 611 -13.02 -18.43 71.38
C TYR A 611 -13.06 -16.95 71.77
N GLN A 612 -11.93 -16.25 71.77
CA GLN A 612 -11.92 -14.82 72.00
C GLN A 612 -12.72 -14.07 70.91
N ASP A 613 -12.59 -14.51 69.65
CA ASP A 613 -13.38 -13.98 68.54
C ASP A 613 -14.87 -14.30 68.70
N GLU A 614 -15.23 -15.52 69.09
CA GLU A 614 -16.61 -15.91 69.41
C GLU A 614 -17.22 -15.07 70.54
N LEU A 615 -16.47 -14.79 71.61
CA LEU A 615 -16.93 -13.92 72.70
C LEU A 615 -17.22 -12.49 72.21
N ASN A 616 -16.38 -11.96 71.32
CA ASN A 616 -16.61 -10.65 70.72
C ASN A 616 -17.87 -10.65 69.83
N LEU A 617 -18.08 -11.70 69.03
CA LEU A 617 -19.30 -11.86 68.21
C LEU A 617 -20.56 -11.96 69.08
N ARG A 618 -20.48 -12.68 70.19
CA ARG A 618 -21.59 -12.77 71.14
C ARG A 618 -21.93 -11.41 71.75
N ARG A 619 -20.94 -10.62 72.21
CA ARG A 619 -21.21 -9.28 72.75
C ARG A 619 -21.92 -8.39 71.74
N ARG A 620 -21.52 -8.47 70.46
CA ARG A 620 -22.23 -7.79 69.36
C ARG A 620 -23.66 -8.31 69.19
N PHE A 621 -23.86 -9.63 69.30
CA PHE A 621 -25.18 -10.24 69.21
C PHE A 621 -26.11 -9.86 70.38
N GLU A 622 -25.57 -9.78 71.60
CA GLU A 622 -26.30 -9.27 72.78
C GLU A 622 -26.74 -7.82 72.58
N GLN A 623 -25.87 -6.98 72.02
CA GLN A 623 -26.20 -5.60 71.67
C GLN A 623 -27.33 -5.53 70.64
N VAL A 624 -27.31 -6.37 69.60
CA VAL A 624 -28.42 -6.45 68.62
C VAL A 624 -29.74 -6.81 69.31
N ILE A 625 -29.74 -7.81 70.19
CA ILE A 625 -30.95 -8.19 70.94
C ILE A 625 -31.44 -7.04 71.82
N GLU A 626 -30.53 -6.31 72.47
CA GLU A 626 -30.88 -5.15 73.29
C GLU A 626 -31.48 -4.00 72.45
N GLU A 627 -30.91 -3.72 71.27
CA GLU A 627 -31.41 -2.68 70.34
C GLU A 627 -32.82 -3.03 69.83
N ILE A 628 -33.07 -4.28 69.44
CA ILE A 628 -34.40 -4.74 69.02
C ILE A 628 -35.39 -4.72 70.19
N THR A 629 -34.95 -5.10 71.41
CA THR A 629 -35.79 -5.06 72.61
C THR A 629 -36.24 -3.62 72.92
N ARG A 630 -35.29 -2.67 72.93
CA ARG A 630 -35.60 -1.25 73.12
C ARG A 630 -36.53 -0.73 72.03
N SER A 631 -36.30 -1.13 70.78
CA SER A 631 -37.17 -0.75 69.66
C SER A 631 -38.59 -1.29 69.81
N ARG A 632 -38.75 -2.53 70.29
CA ARG A 632 -40.05 -3.13 70.57
C ARG A 632 -40.76 -2.39 71.72
N ASP A 633 -40.04 -2.06 72.80
CA ASP A 633 -40.59 -1.34 73.95
C ASP A 633 -41.03 0.07 73.57
N ASP A 634 -40.23 0.77 72.75
CA ASP A 634 -40.56 2.08 72.19
C ASP A 634 -41.83 2.04 71.33
N LEU A 635 -41.98 1.00 70.50
CA LEU A 635 -43.18 0.79 69.69
C LEU A 635 -44.39 0.52 70.58
N GLN A 636 -44.25 -0.35 71.59
CA GLN A 636 -45.30 -0.67 72.56
C GLN A 636 -45.75 0.56 73.36
N GLN A 637 -44.81 1.40 73.80
CA GLN A 637 -45.11 2.63 74.52
C GLN A 637 -45.78 3.70 73.63
N ALA A 638 -45.57 3.65 72.31
CA ALA A 638 -46.22 4.54 71.36
C ALA A 638 -47.68 4.17 71.06
N LEU A 639 -48.12 2.94 71.38
CA LEU A 639 -49.54 2.56 71.27
C LEU A 639 -50.39 3.35 72.30
N PRO A 640 -51.55 3.90 71.91
CA PRO A 640 -52.35 4.74 72.78
C PRO A 640 -53.04 3.93 73.87
N GLY A 641 -52.86 4.36 75.12
CA GLY A 641 -53.88 4.15 76.15
C GLY A 641 -54.97 5.20 75.98
N THR A 642 -56.10 4.82 75.38
CA THR A 642 -57.42 5.50 75.47
C THR A 642 -57.52 7.02 75.15
N GLU A 643 -56.52 7.69 74.54
CA GLU A 643 -56.63 9.11 74.14
C GLU A 643 -56.53 9.36 72.62
N GLU A 644 -57.35 10.29 72.13
CA GLU A 644 -57.89 10.43 70.76
C GLU A 644 -56.97 11.06 69.69
N GLN A 645 -55.66 11.26 69.91
CA GLN A 645 -54.77 11.80 68.85
C GLN A 645 -53.38 11.13 68.79
N PRO A 646 -53.24 9.93 68.17
CA PRO A 646 -52.03 9.12 68.28
C PRO A 646 -51.16 8.99 67.00
N THR A 647 -51.57 9.55 65.86
CA THR A 647 -50.98 9.22 64.55
C THR A 647 -49.49 9.60 64.34
N PRO A 648 -48.97 10.78 64.75
CA PRO A 648 -47.59 11.15 64.46
C PRO A 648 -46.57 10.39 65.33
N ARG A 649 -46.88 10.16 66.62
CA ARG A 649 -45.99 9.46 67.56
C ARG A 649 -45.81 7.97 67.20
N ILE A 650 -46.88 7.30 66.76
CA ILE A 650 -46.81 5.91 66.28
C ILE A 650 -46.00 5.85 64.98
N SER A 651 -46.25 6.77 64.04
CA SER A 651 -45.51 6.83 62.77
C SER A 651 -43.99 6.98 62.99
N GLU A 652 -43.59 7.86 63.91
CA GLU A 652 -42.17 8.01 64.27
C GLU A 652 -41.59 6.76 64.96
N ALA A 653 -42.35 6.08 65.81
CA ALA A 653 -41.91 4.85 66.47
C ALA A 653 -41.79 3.66 65.49
N VAL A 654 -42.71 3.55 64.53
CA VAL A 654 -42.67 2.55 63.46
C VAL A 654 -41.49 2.80 62.53
N GLN A 655 -41.24 4.04 62.11
CA GLN A 655 -40.10 4.36 61.27
C GLN A 655 -38.76 4.08 61.97
N ARG A 656 -38.65 4.41 63.26
CA ARG A 656 -37.46 4.05 64.06
C ARG A 656 -37.28 2.55 64.15
N SER A 657 -38.36 1.80 64.40
CA SER A 657 -38.31 0.34 64.47
C SER A 657 -37.93 -0.31 63.15
N LEU A 658 -38.43 0.22 62.03
CA LEU A 658 -38.07 -0.26 60.70
C LEU A 658 -36.58 -0.05 60.42
N ASN A 659 -36.04 1.14 60.76
CA ASN A 659 -34.62 1.42 60.59
C ASN A 659 -33.74 0.52 61.49
N THR A 660 -34.16 0.27 62.73
CA THR A 660 -33.47 -0.66 63.65
C THR A 660 -33.45 -2.08 63.07
N ILE A 661 -34.59 -2.61 62.64
CA ILE A 661 -34.67 -3.97 62.07
C ILE A 661 -33.83 -4.13 60.80
N GLN A 662 -33.80 -3.12 59.92
CA GLN A 662 -32.94 -3.14 58.74
C GLN A 662 -31.46 -3.19 59.09
N LYS A 663 -31.03 -2.31 60.01
CA LYS A 663 -29.65 -2.26 60.49
C LYS A 663 -29.26 -3.57 61.17
N ASP A 664 -30.10 -4.07 62.05
CA ASP A 664 -29.81 -5.23 62.89
C ASP A 664 -29.90 -6.55 62.12
N SER A 665 -30.67 -6.61 61.04
CA SER A 665 -30.63 -7.72 60.07
C SER A 665 -29.26 -7.82 59.39
N ILE A 666 -28.72 -6.69 58.92
CA ILE A 666 -27.38 -6.63 58.30
C ILE A 666 -26.29 -7.02 59.33
N GLU A 667 -26.39 -6.49 60.55
CA GLU A 667 -25.44 -6.83 61.62
C GLU A 667 -25.54 -8.32 62.02
N THR A 668 -26.75 -8.88 62.08
CA THR A 668 -26.97 -10.30 62.37
C THR A 668 -26.41 -11.20 61.26
N ASP A 669 -26.55 -10.81 59.98
CA ASP A 669 -25.93 -11.53 58.87
C ASP A 669 -24.40 -11.45 58.91
N ALA A 670 -23.84 -10.30 59.28
CA ALA A 670 -22.41 -10.15 59.49
C ALA A 670 -21.89 -11.07 60.63
N ILE A 671 -22.64 -11.19 61.73
CA ILE A 671 -22.33 -12.11 62.83
C ILE A 671 -22.40 -13.57 62.35
N ARG A 672 -23.46 -13.94 61.61
CA ARG A 672 -23.60 -15.28 61.01
C ARG A 672 -22.42 -15.61 60.11
N ALA A 673 -22.02 -14.71 59.21
CA ALA A 673 -20.89 -14.89 58.30
C ALA A 673 -19.56 -15.03 59.07
N ALA A 674 -19.38 -14.30 60.16
CA ALA A 674 -18.20 -14.44 61.01
C ALA A 674 -18.15 -15.80 61.74
N PHE A 675 -19.29 -16.30 62.24
CA PHE A 675 -19.37 -17.67 62.78
C PHE A 675 -19.10 -18.74 61.71
N GLU A 676 -19.57 -18.55 60.49
CA GLU A 676 -19.27 -19.42 59.35
C GLU A 676 -17.76 -19.44 59.05
N SER A 677 -17.09 -18.28 59.08
CA SER A 677 -15.63 -18.19 58.96
C SER A 677 -14.89 -18.94 60.07
N ILE A 678 -15.32 -18.81 61.33
CA ILE A 678 -14.73 -19.55 62.47
C ILE A 678 -14.93 -21.06 62.27
N HIS A 679 -16.12 -21.47 61.84
CA HIS A 679 -16.42 -22.87 61.58
C HIS A 679 -15.54 -23.46 60.48
N GLU A 680 -15.35 -22.72 59.38
CA GLU A 680 -14.42 -23.10 58.31
C GLU A 680 -12.97 -23.17 58.81
N GLU A 681 -12.54 -22.22 59.64
CA GLU A 681 -11.19 -22.22 60.21
C GLU A 681 -10.93 -23.43 61.10
N ILE A 682 -11.91 -23.87 61.89
CA ILE A 682 -11.79 -25.09 62.72
C ILE A 682 -11.67 -26.35 61.85
N ILE A 683 -12.46 -26.44 60.77
CA ILE A 683 -12.41 -27.56 59.81
C ILE A 683 -11.07 -27.59 59.09
N ASN A 684 -10.64 -26.45 58.54
CA ASN A 684 -9.40 -26.33 57.80
C ASN A 684 -8.18 -26.61 58.68
N ASN A 685 -8.23 -26.27 59.97
CA ASN A 685 -7.18 -26.59 60.94
C ASN A 685 -7.24 -28.02 61.52
N ARG A 686 -8.22 -28.84 61.12
CA ARG A 686 -8.45 -30.22 61.61
C ARG A 686 -8.59 -30.31 63.14
N ILE A 687 -9.23 -29.31 63.76
CA ILE A 687 -9.58 -29.33 65.21
C ILE A 687 -11.10 -29.59 65.40
N ASP A 688 -11.79 -29.96 64.34
CA ASP A 688 -13.23 -30.16 64.35
C ASP A 688 -13.61 -31.43 65.13
N THR A 689 -14.25 -31.23 66.29
CA THR A 689 -14.92 -32.31 67.01
C THR A 689 -16.40 -32.36 66.62
N PRO A 690 -17.06 -33.53 66.66
CA PRO A 690 -18.49 -33.64 66.34
C PRO A 690 -19.37 -32.75 67.25
N GLN A 691 -18.92 -32.48 68.47
CA GLN A 691 -19.57 -31.57 69.41
C GLN A 691 -19.50 -30.11 68.94
N ILE A 692 -18.31 -29.62 68.54
CA ILE A 692 -18.10 -28.26 68.03
C ILE A 692 -18.86 -28.06 66.73
N ARG A 693 -18.78 -29.03 65.80
CA ARG A 693 -19.45 -28.98 64.50
C ARG A 693 -20.97 -28.85 64.65
N ASN A 694 -21.58 -29.72 65.45
CA ASN A 694 -23.04 -29.68 65.67
C ASN A 694 -23.48 -28.38 66.34
N ARG A 695 -22.65 -27.83 67.24
CA ARG A 695 -22.94 -26.55 67.92
C ARG A 695 -22.88 -25.36 66.95
N LEU A 696 -21.76 -25.18 66.25
CA LEU A 696 -21.57 -24.04 65.36
C LEU A 696 -22.52 -24.12 64.17
N GLU A 697 -22.52 -25.23 63.44
CA GLU A 697 -23.36 -25.39 62.24
C GLU A 697 -24.84 -25.52 62.60
N GLY A 698 -25.19 -26.53 63.39
CA GLY A 698 -26.57 -26.95 63.61
C GLY A 698 -27.35 -26.07 64.59
N LYS A 699 -26.68 -25.44 65.56
CA LYS A 699 -27.36 -24.68 66.63
C LYS A 699 -27.14 -23.17 66.59
N ILE A 700 -26.17 -22.68 65.83
CA ILE A 700 -25.87 -21.24 65.73
C ILE A 700 -26.07 -20.77 64.29
N ILE A 701 -25.26 -21.25 63.34
CA ILE A 701 -25.25 -20.76 61.95
C ILE A 701 -26.57 -21.04 61.25
N GLN A 702 -27.08 -22.28 61.29
CA GLN A 702 -28.34 -22.63 60.62
C GLN A 702 -29.56 -21.89 61.23
N PRO A 703 -29.73 -21.83 62.56
CA PRO A 703 -30.78 -21.00 63.16
C PRO A 703 -30.66 -19.51 62.82
N LEU A 704 -29.45 -18.92 62.83
CA LEU A 704 -29.26 -17.53 62.42
C LEU A 704 -29.70 -17.30 60.97
N ARG A 705 -29.35 -18.22 60.06
CA ARG A 705 -29.79 -18.17 58.65
C ARG A 705 -31.32 -18.24 58.56
N ALA A 706 -31.94 -19.17 59.28
CA ALA A 706 -33.40 -19.31 59.29
C ALA A 706 -34.12 -18.08 59.87
N THR A 707 -33.59 -17.46 60.93
CA THR A 707 -34.14 -16.23 61.53
C THR A 707 -34.02 -15.03 60.59
N LEU A 708 -32.90 -14.90 59.86
CA LEU A 708 -32.71 -13.86 58.83
C LEU A 708 -33.69 -14.02 57.66
N GLU A 709 -33.84 -15.23 57.14
CA GLU A 709 -34.70 -15.52 55.98
C GLU A 709 -36.20 -15.43 56.30
N ASN A 710 -36.61 -15.70 57.54
CA ASN A 710 -38.03 -15.77 57.90
C ASN A 710 -38.46 -14.61 58.81
N GLU A 711 -37.93 -14.54 60.03
CA GLU A 711 -38.46 -13.67 61.10
C GLU A 711 -38.09 -12.20 60.90
N PHE A 712 -36.84 -11.91 60.51
CA PHE A 712 -36.42 -10.55 60.16
C PHE A 712 -37.19 -10.03 58.93
N GLN A 713 -37.31 -10.85 57.88
CA GLN A 713 -38.05 -10.49 56.67
C GLN A 713 -39.52 -10.21 56.97
N LEU A 714 -40.19 -11.06 57.76
CA LEU A 714 -41.58 -10.89 58.16
C LEU A 714 -41.79 -9.63 59.02
N ALA A 715 -40.91 -9.39 60.00
CA ALA A 715 -40.98 -8.20 60.86
C ALA A 715 -40.79 -6.91 60.04
N GLU A 716 -39.84 -6.90 59.11
CA GLU A 716 -39.59 -5.77 58.22
C GLU A 716 -40.79 -5.51 57.28
N GLU A 717 -41.34 -6.55 56.65
CA GLU A 717 -42.50 -6.44 55.76
C GLU A 717 -43.70 -5.83 56.49
N HIS A 718 -44.01 -6.35 57.68
CA HIS A 718 -45.17 -5.87 58.45
C HIS A 718 -44.97 -4.42 58.95
N LEU A 719 -43.76 -4.05 59.38
CA LEU A 719 -43.45 -2.67 59.77
C LEU A 719 -43.52 -1.70 58.57
N ARG A 720 -43.08 -2.11 57.37
CA ARG A 720 -43.22 -1.31 56.14
C ARG A 720 -44.68 -1.08 55.76
N LEU A 721 -45.50 -2.14 55.81
CA LEU A 721 -46.92 -2.05 55.51
C LEU A 721 -47.65 -1.17 56.53
N LEU A 722 -47.27 -1.24 57.80
CA LEU A 722 -47.79 -0.36 58.85
C LEU A 722 -47.37 1.10 58.64
N ASP A 723 -46.10 1.40 58.35
CA ASP A 723 -45.61 2.75 58.03
C ASP A 723 -46.37 3.35 56.84
N PHE A 724 -46.54 2.58 55.77
CA PHE A 724 -47.31 2.99 54.60
C PHE A 724 -48.76 3.34 54.95
N SER A 725 -49.42 2.50 55.77
CA SER A 725 -50.79 2.73 56.22
C SER A 725 -50.96 4.03 57.00
N LEU A 726 -49.98 4.33 57.89
CA LEU A 726 -49.98 5.52 58.76
C LEU A 726 -49.72 6.80 57.96
N ARG A 727 -48.89 6.74 56.92
CA ARG A 727 -48.59 7.89 56.05
C ARG A 727 -49.69 8.22 55.04
N ARG A 728 -50.36 7.20 54.49
CA ARG A 728 -51.41 7.39 53.47
C ARG A 728 -52.84 7.38 54.01
N ALA A 729 -53.03 7.18 55.31
CA ALA A 729 -54.33 7.02 55.96
C ALA A 729 -55.20 5.95 55.27
N GLN A 730 -54.58 4.85 54.82
CA GLN A 730 -55.23 3.77 54.10
C GLN A 730 -55.31 2.52 54.99
N ALA A 731 -56.50 1.92 55.11
CA ALA A 731 -56.71 0.75 55.96
C ALA A 731 -55.90 -0.45 55.43
N THR A 732 -55.05 -1.01 56.28
CA THR A 732 -54.28 -2.23 56.03
C THR A 732 -54.72 -3.30 57.04
N SER A 733 -54.59 -4.58 56.71
CA SER A 733 -54.93 -5.68 57.63
C SER A 733 -53.96 -5.86 58.80
N ILE A 734 -52.85 -5.13 58.79
CA ILE A 734 -51.77 -5.25 59.76
C ILE A 734 -51.95 -4.25 60.88
N THR A 735 -51.97 -4.74 62.12
CA THR A 735 -52.11 -3.90 63.31
C THR A 735 -50.75 -3.68 64.01
N PRO A 736 -50.59 -2.60 64.79
CA PRO A 736 -49.39 -2.39 65.61
C PRO A 736 -49.10 -3.58 66.56
N GLU A 737 -50.14 -4.22 67.10
CA GLU A 737 -49.99 -5.41 67.97
C GLU A 737 -49.42 -6.61 67.21
N GLN A 738 -49.77 -6.78 65.92
CA GLN A 738 -49.18 -7.83 65.10
C GLN A 738 -47.70 -7.56 64.81
N CYS A 739 -47.29 -6.30 64.65
CA CYS A 739 -45.88 -5.94 64.51
C CYS A 739 -45.10 -6.24 65.80
N ILE A 740 -45.67 -5.92 66.96
CA ILE A 740 -45.07 -6.24 68.27
C ILE A 740 -44.96 -7.77 68.45
N ALA A 741 -45.99 -8.53 68.09
CA ALA A 741 -45.95 -9.99 68.17
C ALA A 741 -44.87 -10.61 67.27
N ASN A 742 -44.63 -10.05 66.07
CA ASN A 742 -43.54 -10.47 65.20
C ASN A 742 -42.16 -10.14 65.80
N LEU A 743 -42.01 -8.97 66.42
CA LEU A 743 -40.78 -8.59 67.13
C LEU A 743 -40.53 -9.49 68.34
N ASP A 744 -41.57 -9.87 69.08
CA ASP A 744 -41.45 -10.81 70.20
C ASP A 744 -41.06 -12.23 69.73
N ALA A 745 -41.61 -12.68 68.60
CA ALA A 745 -41.21 -13.95 67.99
C ALA A 745 -39.73 -13.93 67.57
N LEU A 746 -39.31 -12.85 66.88
CA LEU A 746 -37.91 -12.63 66.51
C LEU A 746 -36.99 -12.62 67.73
N LEU A 747 -37.33 -11.85 68.77
CA LEU A 747 -36.55 -11.78 70.02
C LEU A 747 -36.46 -13.15 70.73
N SER A 748 -37.54 -13.95 70.70
CA SER A 748 -37.53 -15.30 71.25
C SER A 748 -36.52 -16.21 70.54
N SER A 749 -36.50 -16.18 69.20
CA SER A 749 -35.58 -16.96 68.39
C SER A 749 -34.13 -16.51 68.58
N LEU A 750 -33.88 -15.19 68.60
CA LEU A 750 -32.56 -14.65 68.91
C LEU A 750 -32.08 -15.02 70.32
N ALA A 751 -32.96 -14.98 71.33
CA ALA A 751 -32.64 -15.39 72.69
C ALA A 751 -32.31 -16.89 72.80
N GLN A 752 -32.98 -17.74 72.03
CA GLN A 752 -32.67 -19.17 71.97
C GLN A 752 -31.28 -19.43 71.37
N ILE A 753 -30.91 -18.69 70.32
CA ILE A 753 -29.57 -18.76 69.71
C ILE A 753 -28.51 -18.28 70.70
N LEU A 754 -28.74 -17.15 71.38
CA LEU A 754 -27.84 -16.61 72.40
C LEU A 754 -27.60 -17.61 73.55
N LEU A 755 -28.63 -18.38 73.94
CA LEU A 755 -28.51 -19.40 74.97
C LEU A 755 -27.55 -20.53 74.56
N GLU A 756 -27.54 -20.93 73.28
CA GLU A 756 -26.56 -21.91 72.78
C GLU A 756 -25.13 -21.34 72.71
N MET A 757 -24.97 -20.02 72.51
CA MET A 757 -23.68 -19.34 72.61
C MET A 757 -23.16 -19.31 74.07
N ARG A 758 -24.04 -19.20 75.07
CA ARG A 758 -23.67 -19.07 76.50
C ARG A 758 -23.27 -20.39 77.17
N LYS A 759 -23.78 -21.53 76.72
CA LYS A 759 -23.72 -22.84 77.42
C LYS A 759 -22.31 -23.38 77.73
N LEU A 760 -21.23 -22.87 77.11
CA LEU A 760 -19.86 -23.32 77.37
C LEU A 760 -18.90 -22.22 77.83
N GLU A 761 -19.35 -20.96 77.96
CA GLU A 761 -18.55 -19.87 78.54
C GLU A 761 -18.13 -20.24 79.98
N SER A 762 -19.07 -20.73 80.79
CA SER A 762 -18.78 -21.12 82.18
C SER A 762 -17.81 -22.30 82.31
N PHE A 763 -17.74 -23.17 81.31
CA PHE A 763 -16.79 -24.29 81.31
C PHE A 763 -15.40 -23.84 80.85
N GLN A 764 -15.35 -22.91 79.90
CA GLN A 764 -14.10 -22.44 79.32
C GLN A 764 -13.44 -21.33 80.17
N GLU A 765 -14.22 -20.45 80.81
CA GLU A 765 -13.72 -19.53 81.85
C GLU A 765 -13.01 -20.32 82.96
N VAL A 766 -13.57 -21.47 83.34
CA VAL A 766 -12.96 -22.39 84.30
C VAL A 766 -11.67 -23.02 83.74
N ILE A 767 -11.62 -23.35 82.45
CA ILE A 767 -10.39 -23.85 81.80
C ILE A 767 -9.32 -22.77 81.70
N GLU A 768 -9.66 -21.52 81.37
CA GLU A 768 -8.72 -20.40 81.35
C GLU A 768 -8.19 -20.08 82.74
N LEU A 769 -9.05 -20.06 83.76
CA LEU A 769 -8.64 -19.96 85.17
C LEU A 769 -7.67 -21.10 85.55
N LEU A 770 -7.98 -22.34 85.16
CA LEU A 770 -7.09 -23.48 85.36
C LEU A 770 -5.76 -23.34 84.63
N LYS A 771 -5.75 -22.84 83.39
CA LYS A 771 -4.53 -22.58 82.62
C LYS A 771 -3.68 -21.49 83.26
N GLY A 772 -4.28 -20.39 83.69
CA GLY A 772 -3.59 -19.33 84.43
C GLY A 772 -2.92 -19.87 85.69
N ILE A 773 -3.64 -20.70 86.46
CA ILE A 773 -3.08 -21.38 87.64
C ILE A 773 -1.93 -22.31 87.26
N ILE A 774 -2.03 -23.08 86.16
CA ILE A 774 -0.97 -23.98 85.70
C ILE A 774 0.28 -23.21 85.23
N GLU A 775 0.11 -22.09 84.54
CA GLU A 775 1.23 -21.23 84.12
C GLU A 775 1.89 -20.54 85.31
N GLU A 776 1.11 -20.05 86.27
CA GLU A 776 1.63 -19.52 87.54
C GLU A 776 2.40 -20.60 88.31
N GLU A 777 1.88 -21.84 88.39
CA GLU A 777 2.55 -22.97 89.03
C GLU A 777 3.88 -23.30 88.33
N LYS A 778 3.89 -23.36 86.99
CA LYS A 778 5.12 -23.59 86.21
C LYS A 778 6.14 -22.48 86.43
N GLY A 779 5.71 -21.22 86.43
CA GLY A 779 6.56 -20.06 86.69
C GLY A 779 7.11 -20.06 88.11
N LEU A 780 6.30 -20.39 89.11
CA LEU A 780 6.72 -20.59 90.51
C LEU A 780 7.75 -21.72 90.60
N LYS A 781 7.52 -22.86 89.95
CA LYS A 781 8.43 -24.02 89.97
C LYS A 781 9.79 -23.68 89.36
N GLN A 782 9.82 -22.99 88.22
CA GLN A 782 11.06 -22.46 87.63
C GLN A 782 11.79 -21.51 88.58
N LYS A 783 11.10 -20.52 89.15
CA LYS A 783 11.69 -19.59 90.13
C LYS A 783 12.24 -20.32 91.36
N THR A 784 11.55 -21.37 91.83
CA THR A 784 11.98 -22.17 92.99
C THR A 784 13.20 -23.02 92.66
N GLU A 785 13.29 -23.57 91.45
CA GLU A 785 14.48 -24.28 90.96
C GLU A 785 15.68 -23.34 90.80
N GLU A 786 15.47 -22.12 90.29
CA GLU A 786 16.50 -21.09 90.21
C GLU A 786 16.99 -20.65 91.59
N GLU A 787 16.09 -20.42 92.55
CA GLU A 787 16.41 -20.13 93.96
C GLU A 787 17.19 -21.29 94.62
N ARG A 788 16.76 -22.54 94.41
CA ARG A 788 17.47 -23.72 94.92
C ARG A 788 18.86 -23.85 94.31
N LYS A 789 19.01 -23.61 93.01
CA LYS A 789 20.31 -23.56 92.33
C LYS A 789 21.19 -22.46 92.93
N LYS A 790 20.66 -21.25 93.16
CA LYS A 790 21.39 -20.16 93.82
C LYS A 790 21.82 -20.52 95.25
N LYS A 791 20.93 -21.09 96.08
CA LYS A 791 21.27 -21.51 97.46
C LYS A 791 22.28 -22.65 97.51
N LEU A 792 22.24 -23.58 96.55
CA LEU A 792 23.26 -24.63 96.41
C LEU A 792 24.63 -24.04 96.06
N ILE A 793 24.67 -23.03 95.18
CA ILE A 793 25.89 -22.31 94.83
C ILE A 793 26.43 -21.52 96.04
N ASP A 794 25.57 -20.87 96.83
CA ASP A 794 25.97 -20.16 98.06
C ASP A 794 26.45 -21.07 99.20
N LEU A 795 26.05 -22.35 99.22
CA LEU A 795 26.56 -23.34 100.19
C LEU A 795 27.87 -24.02 99.75
N LEU A 796 28.24 -23.89 98.48
CA LEU A 796 29.48 -24.42 97.89
C LEU A 796 30.61 -23.38 97.85
N ASN A 797 30.29 -22.11 98.09
CA ASN A 797 31.23 -21.02 98.36
C ASN A 797 31.37 -20.80 99.88
#